data_AF-A0A3A6NN11-F1
#
_entry.id   AF-A0A3A6NN11-F1
#
_cell.length_a   1.000
_cell.length_b   1.000
_cell.length_c   1.000
_cell.angle_alpha   90.00
_cell.angle_beta   90.00
_cell.angle_gamma   90.00
#
_symmetry.space_group_name_H-M   'P 1'
#
loop_
_entity.id
_entity.type
_entity.pdbx_description
1 polymer ?
#
loop_
_entity_poly.entity_id
_entity_poly.type
_entity_poly.pdbx_seq_one_letter_code
_entity_poly.pdbx_strand_id
1 'polypeptide(L)'
;MKNYLHHFTKQEKKPLIGLKDLSRLAASEGIVMLKNERNVLPLFDQKISVFGRIQTDYYKSGTGSGGLVNVDHVTSIIDALLENPFVKVNDELLDMYRSWEEEHPYNAGSGFWASEPWSQVEMPLTSDIVKKAKAHSDVAIIVIGRTAGEDKDNSNTEGSYLLSRGEEDMLKLVTSVFDKTVVLLNTGNIMDMSFMDRYPISSILYLWHGGQEGGRAAADVLTGLITPSGKLPDTIAHHLSDYPSHNSFGGHDENIYYEDIYVGYRYFSTFNKQAVRYPFGFGLSYTTFTYKLDEVKIDDTYHVKVTVTNQGKYQGKDVVQLYVKQPQGVLGKPDRVLVGFEKTRVLKPGESESLLFTFTDYDIASYDEEGKTGHPSSYVLEQGTYRIYPSTDVMSPFACHHFEVTENRLVQKLSEALRPKKAFKRIRPTVHEGILVYSEEDVPVRTIQPEDKMIKNQPKLLVTKKTNVTLSDVYQKKATLDEFIAQMSPVELSEIVRGEGMSSPKVTPGTASAFGAVTEDLATLGLPILSCADGPSGIRMDSGMQASSMPNGTCLAASMNKDLVESLYYGVGIEMLNYHIDILLGPGMNLHRHPLCGRNFEYFSEDPLLTGFMGASVVKGLQRAGVTGTVKHFALNNQEYRRFDSDSIASERAIREIYLKGFEIAIKQAKAKAIMTSYNPINGIWAASNYDLNTVVAREEWGFDGIIMTDWWAKMNDDGKEGSRSNTKAMIKAQNDLYMVVVNAKGNSLKDNTMEAFDKKELSLAEMQRVAKNIVRFILDSRMYKEKMNETVRENAPIYDLPIIEKVYLNGLLFESFDPLVSHYSLEIADHFNLTFEVESHASYAVKHNAHTVIVSLLKEGMKNIYVFTNRKRHQNQVTFNFNIVPTDHATKVSTEPWGRTELNPLEPSYRNQNLQVLNDHLLFNKEGIASFAIEVDLYGKYIIELSIASDGSPLAQIPFSIVKDDLVLSTLTTNGTEGKWVDISSQVRLTPGIHRLSLVAKASGLKVKRLHLIRHH
;
A
#
# COMPACT_ATOMS: atom_id res chain seq x y z
N MET A 1 -9.11 -8.92 -30.42
CA MET A 1 -7.76 -8.47 -29.99
C MET A 1 -7.28 -7.18 -30.67
N LYS A 2 -7.23 -7.06 -32.01
CA LYS A 2 -6.82 -5.80 -32.71
C LYS A 2 -7.69 -4.57 -32.36
N ASN A 3 -9.02 -4.75 -32.24
CA ASN A 3 -9.94 -3.68 -31.83
C ASN A 3 -9.88 -3.37 -30.33
N TYR A 4 -9.35 -4.29 -29.50
CA TYR A 4 -9.10 -4.06 -28.08
C TYR A 4 -7.93 -3.08 -27.95
N LEU A 5 -6.80 -3.39 -28.59
CA LEU A 5 -5.57 -2.58 -28.60
C LEU A 5 -5.72 -1.14 -29.16
N HIS A 6 -6.67 -0.90 -30.07
CA HIS A 6 -6.83 0.41 -30.74
C HIS A 6 -7.61 1.45 -29.92
N HIS A 7 -8.32 1.04 -28.86
CA HIS A 7 -9.03 1.95 -27.96
C HIS A 7 -8.13 2.52 -26.85
N PHE A 8 -6.99 1.86 -26.56
CA PHE A 8 -6.06 2.23 -25.47
C PHE A 8 -5.27 3.52 -25.68
N THR A 9 -5.24 4.07 -26.90
CA THR A 9 -4.32 5.16 -27.28
C THR A 9 -4.96 6.54 -27.39
N LYS A 10 -6.24 6.72 -27.01
CA LYS A 10 -6.97 8.00 -27.23
C LYS A 10 -7.39 8.78 -25.99
N GLN A 11 -7.35 8.21 -24.78
CA GLN A 11 -7.58 8.98 -23.54
C GLN A 11 -6.24 9.29 -22.89
N GLU A 12 -5.99 10.56 -22.56
CA GLU A 12 -4.85 10.95 -21.74
C GLU A 12 -5.04 10.34 -20.35
N LYS A 13 -4.29 9.27 -20.06
CA LYS A 13 -4.26 8.64 -18.74
C LYS A 13 -3.53 9.57 -17.77
N LYS A 14 -4.26 10.18 -16.84
CA LYS A 14 -3.78 11.16 -15.86
C LYS A 14 -4.29 10.81 -14.46
N PRO A 15 -3.59 11.26 -13.40
CA PRO A 15 -4.09 11.14 -12.02
C PRO A 15 -5.50 11.73 -11.86
N LEU A 16 -6.29 11.15 -10.95
CA LEU A 16 -7.68 11.59 -10.71
C LEU A 16 -7.71 12.99 -10.07
N ILE A 17 -8.49 13.90 -10.65
CA ILE A 17 -8.70 15.25 -10.12
C ILE A 17 -9.40 15.18 -8.76
N GLY A 18 -8.93 15.96 -7.77
CA GLY A 18 -9.50 16.02 -6.41
C GLY A 18 -9.06 14.89 -5.47
N LEU A 19 -8.48 13.79 -5.97
CA LEU A 19 -7.97 12.72 -5.11
C LEU A 19 -6.80 13.19 -4.22
N LYS A 20 -5.98 14.12 -4.72
CA LYS A 20 -4.90 14.75 -3.95
C LYS A 20 -5.44 15.56 -2.75
N ASP A 21 -6.58 16.23 -2.89
CA ASP A 21 -7.19 17.00 -1.80
C ASP A 21 -7.74 16.08 -0.70
N LEU A 22 -8.35 14.97 -1.10
CA LEU A 22 -8.81 13.95 -0.16
C LEU A 22 -7.62 13.27 0.55
N SER A 23 -6.52 13.04 -0.18
CA SER A 23 -5.25 12.56 0.37
C SER A 23 -4.66 13.53 1.39
N ARG A 24 -4.65 14.84 1.10
CA ARG A 24 -4.25 15.90 2.03
C ARG A 24 -5.09 15.88 3.31
N LEU A 25 -6.42 15.77 3.20
CA LEU A 25 -7.30 15.67 4.36
C LEU A 25 -7.02 14.42 5.19
N ALA A 26 -6.83 13.26 4.55
CA ALA A 26 -6.46 12.01 5.22
C ALA A 26 -5.13 12.13 5.96
N ALA A 27 -4.12 12.75 5.34
CA ALA A 27 -2.85 13.06 6.01
C ALA A 27 -3.06 13.99 7.21
N SER A 28 -3.83 15.08 7.08
CA SER A 28 -4.08 16.02 8.19
C SER A 28 -4.81 15.38 9.36
N GLU A 29 -5.76 14.47 9.11
CA GLU A 29 -6.45 13.72 10.16
C GLU A 29 -5.59 12.63 10.80
N GLY A 30 -4.56 12.14 10.10
CA GLY A 30 -3.59 11.18 10.62
C GLY A 30 -2.46 11.78 11.44
N ILE A 31 -2.23 13.10 11.36
CA ILE A 31 -1.21 13.79 12.17
C ILE A 31 -1.54 13.66 13.66
N VAL A 32 -0.59 13.14 14.44
CA VAL A 32 -0.74 12.94 15.88
C VAL A 32 0.09 13.95 16.65
N MET A 33 -0.57 14.86 17.38
CA MET A 33 0.10 15.80 18.28
C MET A 33 0.29 15.17 19.65
N LEU A 34 1.55 15.01 20.09
CA LEU A 34 1.88 14.35 21.35
C LEU A 34 2.07 15.32 22.51
N LYS A 35 2.52 16.53 22.19
CA LYS A 35 2.83 17.58 23.16
C LYS A 35 2.55 18.93 22.51
N ASN A 36 1.98 19.88 23.28
CA ASN A 36 1.84 21.28 22.88
C ASN A 36 1.79 22.19 24.13
N GLU A 37 2.97 22.56 24.63
CA GLU A 37 3.10 23.44 25.80
C GLU A 37 3.04 24.91 25.40
N ARG A 38 2.55 25.75 26.32
CA ARG A 38 2.43 27.22 26.16
C ARG A 38 1.62 27.64 24.93
N ASN A 39 0.80 26.73 24.37
CA ASN A 39 0.06 26.92 23.13
C ASN A 39 0.97 27.45 22.01
N VAL A 40 2.14 26.83 21.83
CA VAL A 40 3.07 27.22 20.74
C VAL A 40 2.44 26.97 19.36
N LEU A 41 1.58 25.95 19.25
CA LEU A 41 0.70 25.73 18.11
C LEU A 41 -0.76 26.03 18.47
N PRO A 42 -1.59 26.50 17.51
CA PRO A 42 -1.25 26.72 16.09
C PRO A 42 -0.41 27.99 15.83
N LEU A 43 0.31 28.00 14.71
CA LEU A 43 1.08 29.12 14.18
C LEU A 43 0.15 30.09 13.46
N PHE A 44 0.02 31.30 14.01
CA PHE A 44 -0.73 32.38 13.35
C PHE A 44 0.06 33.69 13.44
N ASP A 45 0.36 34.27 12.28
CA ASP A 45 1.20 35.45 12.07
C ASP A 45 2.57 35.36 12.78
N GLN A 46 3.15 34.15 12.81
CA GLN A 46 4.45 33.89 13.42
C GLN A 46 5.56 33.96 12.37
N LYS A 47 6.71 34.53 12.76
CA LYS A 47 7.97 34.36 12.03
C LYS A 47 8.64 33.08 12.50
N ILE A 48 8.97 32.20 11.57
CA ILE A 48 9.46 30.85 11.85
C ILE A 48 10.81 30.59 11.19
N SER A 49 11.66 29.83 11.87
CA SER A 49 12.85 29.22 11.27
C SER A 49 12.66 27.71 11.21
N VAL A 50 12.85 27.12 10.04
CA VAL A 50 12.71 25.68 9.82
C VAL A 50 14.11 25.06 9.69
N PHE A 51 14.40 24.12 10.58
CA PHE A 51 15.64 23.37 10.67
C PHE A 51 15.39 21.91 10.29
N GLY A 52 16.46 21.24 9.88
CA GLY A 52 16.45 19.87 9.40
C GLY A 52 16.39 19.84 7.88
N ARG A 53 17.34 19.15 7.24
CA ARG A 53 17.44 19.12 5.78
C ARG A 53 16.24 18.45 5.11
N ILE A 54 15.51 17.59 5.83
CA ILE A 54 14.36 16.88 5.29
C ILE A 54 13.13 17.78 5.08
N GLN A 55 13.22 19.07 5.42
CA GLN A 55 12.18 20.05 5.15
C GLN A 55 11.90 20.23 3.64
N THR A 56 12.93 20.06 2.79
CA THR A 56 12.89 20.13 1.32
C THR A 56 12.67 18.74 0.72
N ASP A 57 13.38 17.72 1.20
CA ASP A 57 13.29 16.33 0.73
C ASP A 57 12.26 15.50 1.52
N TYR A 58 11.01 15.93 1.54
CA TYR A 58 9.95 15.29 2.30
C TYR A 58 9.77 13.79 1.95
N TYR A 59 9.80 12.92 2.97
CA TYR A 59 9.46 11.51 2.81
C TYR A 59 7.94 11.36 2.63
N LYS A 60 7.51 11.17 1.38
CA LYS A 60 6.11 10.90 1.02
C LYS A 60 5.64 9.49 1.34
N SER A 61 6.57 8.53 1.45
CA SER A 61 6.31 7.09 1.62
C SER A 61 7.53 6.36 2.17
N GLY A 62 7.35 5.08 2.53
CA GLY A 62 8.46 4.13 2.66
C GLY A 62 9.12 3.81 1.31
N THR A 63 10.14 2.94 1.33
CA THR A 63 10.82 2.41 0.15
C THR A 63 10.24 1.05 -0.26
N GLY A 64 10.44 0.64 -1.51
CA GLY A 64 9.96 -0.66 -2.02
C GLY A 64 8.58 -0.57 -2.69
N SER A 65 7.91 -1.70 -2.85
CA SER A 65 6.70 -1.82 -3.69
C SER A 65 5.60 -0.83 -3.29
N GLY A 66 5.40 -0.63 -1.97
CA GLY A 66 4.45 0.31 -1.39
C GLY A 66 4.85 1.78 -1.43
N GLY A 67 5.97 2.16 -2.07
CA GLY A 67 6.46 3.54 -2.13
C GLY A 67 6.87 4.06 -3.51
N LEU A 68 6.80 3.23 -4.55
CA LEU A 68 7.26 3.53 -5.91
C LEU A 68 6.16 4.14 -6.82
N VAL A 69 5.22 4.90 -6.23
CA VAL A 69 4.23 5.66 -7.00
C VAL A 69 4.92 6.84 -7.68
N ASN A 70 4.88 6.90 -9.01
CA ASN A 70 5.37 8.06 -9.75
C ASN A 70 4.35 9.19 -9.64
N VAL A 71 4.80 10.37 -9.24
CA VAL A 71 3.98 11.58 -9.13
C VAL A 71 4.58 12.68 -9.99
N ASP A 72 3.76 13.66 -10.34
CA ASP A 72 4.18 14.89 -11.01
C ASP A 72 4.99 15.81 -10.09
N HIS A 73 4.54 15.94 -8.84
CA HIS A 73 5.22 16.71 -7.81
C HIS A 73 4.91 16.17 -6.42
N VAL A 74 5.82 16.41 -5.48
CA VAL A 74 5.61 16.24 -4.03
C VAL A 74 5.72 17.61 -3.41
N THR A 75 4.71 18.04 -2.65
CA THR A 75 4.81 19.29 -1.91
C THR A 75 5.50 19.03 -0.58
N SER A 76 6.71 19.58 -0.44
CA SER A 76 7.49 19.50 0.80
C SER A 76 6.88 20.34 1.92
N ILE A 77 7.37 20.16 3.15
CA ILE A 77 6.90 20.95 4.31
C ILE A 77 7.23 22.42 4.10
N ILE A 78 8.46 22.73 3.63
CA ILE A 78 8.87 24.11 3.45
C ILE A 78 8.14 24.80 2.30
N ASP A 79 7.88 24.09 1.19
CA ASP A 79 7.10 24.64 0.08
C ASP A 79 5.67 24.99 0.53
N ALA A 80 5.04 24.10 1.29
CA ALA A 80 3.70 24.35 1.82
C ALA A 80 3.66 25.53 2.81
N LEU A 81 4.70 25.72 3.63
CA LEU A 81 4.79 26.86 4.55
C LEU A 81 5.04 28.18 3.82
N LEU A 82 5.83 28.16 2.74
CA LEU A 82 6.03 29.33 1.87
C LEU A 82 4.75 29.72 1.12
N GLU A 83 3.94 28.74 0.72
CA GLU A 83 2.62 28.94 0.11
C GLU A 83 1.57 29.46 1.12
N ASN A 84 1.81 29.29 2.43
CA ASN A 84 0.82 29.59 3.46
C ASN A 84 0.91 31.05 3.97
N PRO A 85 -0.16 31.86 3.85
CA PRO A 85 -0.11 33.28 4.21
C PRO A 85 -0.10 33.56 5.72
N PHE A 86 -0.32 32.55 6.57
CA PHE A 86 -0.41 32.71 8.03
C PHE A 86 0.94 32.63 8.75
N VAL A 87 2.01 32.32 8.03
CA VAL A 87 3.37 32.23 8.58
C VAL A 87 4.36 32.98 7.70
N LYS A 88 5.48 33.39 8.31
CA LYS A 88 6.59 34.04 7.59
C LYS A 88 7.84 33.22 7.81
N VAL A 89 8.30 32.55 6.76
CA VAL A 89 9.51 31.71 6.78
C VAL A 89 10.75 32.59 6.79
N ASN A 90 11.78 32.16 7.50
CA ASN A 90 13.10 32.78 7.45
C ASN A 90 13.86 32.35 6.17
N ASP A 91 13.78 33.19 5.14
CA ASP A 91 14.41 32.95 3.83
C ASP A 91 15.94 32.80 3.92
N GLU A 92 16.61 33.54 4.81
CA GLU A 92 18.08 33.46 4.97
C GLU A 92 18.50 32.04 5.39
N LEU A 93 17.78 31.44 6.34
CA LEU A 93 18.08 30.07 6.77
C LEU A 93 17.74 29.04 5.68
N LEU A 94 16.65 29.25 4.95
CA LEU A 94 16.27 28.35 3.86
C LEU A 94 17.30 28.36 2.72
N ASP A 95 17.78 29.54 2.33
CA ASP A 95 18.80 29.69 1.31
C ASP A 95 20.11 29.00 1.73
N MET A 96 20.47 29.05 3.02
CA MET A 96 21.61 28.30 3.55
C MET A 96 21.45 26.78 3.41
N TYR A 97 20.28 26.23 3.74
CA TYR A 97 20.00 24.81 3.53
C TYR A 97 20.08 24.44 2.05
N ARG A 98 19.44 25.21 1.16
CA ARG A 98 19.48 24.98 -0.30
C ARG A 98 20.90 24.98 -0.85
N SER A 99 21.73 25.96 -0.46
CA SER A 99 23.15 26.00 -0.86
C SER A 99 23.94 24.80 -0.33
N TRP A 100 23.67 24.36 0.90
CA TRP A 100 24.36 23.18 1.45
C TRP A 100 23.95 21.89 0.72
N GLU A 101 22.68 21.76 0.32
CA GLU A 101 22.15 20.62 -0.42
C GLU A 101 22.69 20.49 -1.84
N GLU A 102 23.12 21.59 -2.47
CA GLU A 102 23.84 21.53 -3.75
C GLU A 102 25.15 20.74 -3.65
N GLU A 103 25.85 20.85 -2.51
CA GLU A 103 27.08 20.10 -2.22
C GLU A 103 26.79 18.73 -1.55
N HIS A 104 25.61 18.55 -0.96
CA HIS A 104 25.18 17.37 -0.22
C HIS A 104 23.81 16.86 -0.73
N PRO A 105 23.73 16.45 -2.01
CA PRO A 105 22.47 16.07 -2.62
C PRO A 105 21.83 14.88 -1.92
N TYR A 106 20.52 14.73 -2.09
CA TYR A 106 19.78 13.58 -1.58
C TYR A 106 20.43 12.25 -2.00
N ASN A 107 20.69 11.38 -1.02
CA ASN A 107 21.22 10.05 -1.30
C ASN A 107 20.05 9.08 -1.59
N ALA A 108 19.80 8.83 -2.88
CA ALA A 108 18.81 7.85 -3.34
C ALA A 108 19.30 6.39 -3.31
N GLY A 109 20.48 6.13 -2.72
CA GLY A 109 21.13 4.83 -2.78
C GLY A 109 21.79 4.56 -4.14
N SER A 110 22.08 3.28 -4.41
CA SER A 110 22.72 2.85 -5.67
C SER A 110 21.74 2.61 -6.81
N GLY A 111 20.44 2.81 -6.56
CA GLY A 111 19.34 2.44 -7.47
C GLY A 111 19.03 0.94 -7.46
N PHE A 112 19.73 0.13 -6.65
CA PHE A 112 19.35 -1.25 -6.37
C PHE A 112 18.26 -1.30 -5.30
N TRP A 113 17.51 -2.41 -5.28
CA TRP A 113 16.46 -2.66 -4.29
C TRP A 113 16.99 -2.53 -2.84
N ALA A 114 16.23 -1.84 -1.99
CA ALA A 114 16.54 -1.59 -0.58
C ALA A 114 17.92 -0.93 -0.31
N SER A 115 18.48 -0.20 -1.29
CA SER A 115 19.79 0.46 -1.16
C SER A 115 19.73 1.91 -0.65
N GLU A 116 18.55 2.52 -0.68
CA GLU A 116 18.32 3.87 -0.18
C GLU A 116 18.53 3.90 1.35
N PRO A 117 19.34 4.84 1.88
CA PRO A 117 19.49 4.98 3.32
C PRO A 117 18.18 5.47 3.96
N TRP A 118 17.92 4.99 5.17
CA TRP A 118 16.67 5.24 5.87
C TRP A 118 16.62 6.57 6.64
N SER A 119 17.72 7.31 6.59
CA SER A 119 17.83 8.73 6.94
C SER A 119 18.86 9.39 6.03
N GLN A 120 18.74 10.69 5.85
CA GLN A 120 19.77 11.48 5.17
C GLN A 120 20.76 12.07 6.17
N VAL A 121 21.95 12.46 5.70
CA VAL A 121 22.93 13.19 6.53
C VAL A 121 22.39 14.60 6.80
N GLU A 122 22.38 15.01 8.06
CA GLU A 122 21.89 16.34 8.47
C GLU A 122 22.95 17.44 8.26
N MET A 123 22.50 18.67 7.97
CA MET A 123 23.38 19.83 7.85
C MET A 123 23.94 20.23 9.22
N PRO A 124 25.28 20.28 9.40
CA PRO A 124 25.87 20.73 10.65
C PRO A 124 25.52 22.21 10.93
N LEU A 125 25.00 22.50 12.11
CA LEU A 125 24.67 23.86 12.54
C LEU A 125 25.76 24.45 13.44
N THR A 126 25.98 25.76 13.33
CA THR A 126 26.86 26.52 14.24
C THR A 126 26.04 27.45 15.12
N SER A 127 26.60 27.84 16.28
CA SER A 127 25.89 28.75 17.21
C SER A 127 25.48 30.06 16.54
N ASP A 128 26.30 30.58 15.63
CA ASP A 128 26.03 31.83 14.92
C ASP A 128 24.85 31.69 13.96
N ILE A 129 24.73 30.56 13.26
CA ILE A 129 23.57 30.27 12.38
C ILE A 129 22.29 30.29 13.20
N VAL A 130 22.26 29.54 14.31
CA VAL A 130 21.06 29.43 15.15
C VAL A 130 20.70 30.76 15.83
N LYS A 131 21.69 31.54 16.28
CA LYS A 131 21.46 32.88 16.85
C LYS A 131 20.93 33.87 15.81
N LYS A 132 21.46 33.84 14.58
CA LYS A 132 20.93 34.65 13.47
C LYS A 132 19.50 34.26 13.13
N ALA A 133 19.19 32.97 13.10
CA ALA A 133 17.83 32.48 12.89
C ALA A 133 16.87 32.98 14.00
N LYS A 134 17.30 32.95 15.27
CA LYS A 134 16.52 33.47 16.41
C LYS A 134 16.29 34.97 16.37
N ALA A 135 17.22 35.74 15.80
CA ALA A 135 17.05 37.18 15.61
C ALA A 135 15.93 37.50 14.58
N HIS A 136 15.64 36.58 13.66
CA HIS A 136 14.62 36.74 12.63
C HIS A 136 13.27 36.09 12.99
N SER A 137 13.23 35.15 13.93
CA SER A 137 12.06 34.30 14.20
C SER A 137 11.86 33.94 15.67
N ASP A 138 10.61 33.72 16.05
CA ASP A 138 10.22 33.43 17.44
C ASP A 138 10.00 31.95 17.71
N VAL A 139 9.72 31.17 16.67
CA VAL A 139 9.50 29.73 16.75
C VAL A 139 10.49 29.02 15.83
N ALA A 140 11.16 28.00 16.38
CA ALA A 140 11.94 27.05 15.60
C ALA A 140 11.11 25.80 15.33
N ILE A 141 11.03 25.40 14.06
CA ILE A 141 10.49 24.11 13.63
C ILE A 141 11.69 23.22 13.29
N ILE A 142 11.72 22.00 13.81
CA ILE A 142 12.80 21.03 13.60
C ILE A 142 12.19 19.79 12.95
N VAL A 143 12.61 19.45 11.74
CA VAL A 143 12.08 18.29 11.01
C VAL A 143 13.07 17.13 11.09
N ILE A 144 12.59 15.99 11.60
CA ILE A 144 13.35 14.73 11.66
C ILE A 144 12.73 13.74 10.68
N GLY A 145 13.55 13.16 9.81
CA GLY A 145 13.11 12.32 8.70
C GLY A 145 13.57 10.88 8.84
N ARG A 146 12.65 9.92 8.69
CA ARG A 146 12.98 8.49 8.54
C ARG A 146 12.13 7.86 7.46
N THR A 147 12.75 7.03 6.63
CA THR A 147 12.03 6.07 5.78
C THR A 147 12.34 4.65 6.23
N ALA A 148 11.60 3.69 5.70
CA ALA A 148 11.78 2.26 5.96
C ALA A 148 11.16 1.48 4.79
N GLY A 149 11.42 0.18 4.69
CA GLY A 149 10.87 -0.61 3.60
C GLY A 149 11.16 -2.10 3.70
N GLU A 150 11.01 -2.75 2.56
CA GLU A 150 11.09 -4.19 2.42
C GLU A 150 12.52 -4.76 2.57
N ASP A 151 12.60 -6.04 2.93
CA ASP A 151 13.83 -6.86 2.98
C ASP A 151 14.89 -6.43 4.00
N LYS A 152 14.62 -5.38 4.77
CA LYS A 152 15.45 -4.90 5.87
C LYS A 152 14.53 -4.51 7.03
N ASP A 153 15.02 -4.65 8.25
CA ASP A 153 14.36 -4.10 9.45
C ASP A 153 15.11 -2.85 9.94
N ASN A 154 14.43 -2.02 10.73
CA ASN A 154 15.08 -0.92 11.43
C ASN A 154 16.04 -1.50 12.46
N SER A 155 17.07 -0.73 12.80
CA SER A 155 18.05 -1.11 13.80
C SER A 155 17.99 -0.14 14.98
N ASN A 156 18.31 -0.64 16.17
CA ASN A 156 18.47 0.18 17.36
C ASN A 156 19.79 0.97 17.34
N THR A 157 19.98 1.79 16.30
CA THR A 157 21.21 2.52 16.02
C THR A 157 20.90 3.94 15.57
N GLU A 158 21.90 4.81 15.67
CA GLU A 158 21.87 6.17 15.14
C GLU A 158 21.45 6.19 13.65
N GLY A 159 20.57 7.12 13.28
CA GLY A 159 20.04 7.26 11.91
C GLY A 159 18.98 6.22 11.51
N SER A 160 18.55 5.34 12.41
CA SER A 160 17.41 4.44 12.22
C SER A 160 16.39 4.67 13.33
N TYR A 161 16.27 3.77 14.32
CA TYR A 161 15.37 3.99 15.45
C TYR A 161 15.82 5.15 16.35
N LEU A 162 17.13 5.39 16.45
CA LEU A 162 17.70 6.50 17.23
C LEU A 162 17.96 7.72 16.34
N LEU A 163 18.04 8.90 16.96
CA LEU A 163 18.58 10.09 16.32
C LEU A 163 20.03 9.84 15.89
N SER A 164 20.43 10.40 14.75
CA SER A 164 21.83 10.49 14.37
C SER A 164 22.53 11.55 15.22
N ARG A 165 23.86 11.48 15.31
CA ARG A 165 24.66 12.51 15.98
C ARG A 165 24.39 13.93 15.46
N GLY A 166 24.22 14.11 14.15
CA GLY A 166 23.93 15.41 13.54
C GLY A 166 22.57 15.98 13.98
N GLU A 167 21.55 15.12 14.09
CA GLU A 167 20.22 15.51 14.56
C GLU A 167 20.20 15.83 16.06
N GLU A 168 20.95 15.06 16.86
CA GLU A 168 21.12 15.31 18.30
C GLU A 168 21.84 16.66 18.53
N ASP A 169 22.91 16.94 17.76
CA ASP A 169 23.62 18.23 17.81
C ASP A 169 22.73 19.40 17.38
N MET A 170 21.91 19.23 16.33
CA MET A 170 20.91 20.21 15.89
C MET A 170 19.89 20.50 17.00
N LEU A 171 19.26 19.46 17.56
CA LEU A 171 18.26 19.60 18.63
C LEU A 171 18.84 20.33 19.84
N LYS A 172 20.03 19.92 20.29
CA LYS A 172 20.73 20.55 21.40
C LYS A 172 20.98 22.04 21.14
N LEU A 173 21.48 22.39 19.96
CA LEU A 173 21.83 23.76 19.66
C LEU A 173 20.59 24.65 19.50
N VAL A 174 19.59 24.19 18.74
CA VAL A 174 18.34 24.94 18.51
C VAL A 174 17.60 25.17 19.82
N THR A 175 17.44 24.13 20.65
CA THR A 175 16.73 24.25 21.93
C THR A 175 17.49 25.05 22.99
N SER A 176 18.80 25.25 22.83
CA SER A 176 19.58 26.15 23.70
C SER A 176 19.39 27.64 23.39
N VAL A 177 18.81 27.98 22.23
CA VAL A 177 18.65 29.37 21.74
C VAL A 177 17.18 29.76 21.58
N PHE A 178 16.33 28.83 21.13
CA PHE A 178 14.90 29.05 20.95
C PHE A 178 14.09 28.54 22.14
N ASP A 179 13.32 29.43 22.74
CA ASP A 179 12.40 29.05 23.82
C ASP A 179 11.16 28.30 23.29
N LYS A 180 10.77 28.50 22.02
CA LYS A 180 9.61 27.87 21.38
C LYS A 180 10.08 26.97 20.24
N THR A 181 10.01 25.67 20.47
CA THR A 181 10.50 24.63 19.56
C THR A 181 9.41 23.62 19.24
N VAL A 182 9.19 23.39 17.95
CA VAL A 182 8.23 22.42 17.41
C VAL A 182 9.02 21.34 16.68
N VAL A 183 8.93 20.09 17.11
CA VAL A 183 9.56 18.94 16.43
C VAL A 183 8.52 18.22 15.57
N LEU A 184 8.84 18.02 14.31
CA LEU A 184 8.02 17.31 13.33
C LEU A 184 8.72 16.00 12.95
N LEU A 185 8.05 14.88 13.20
CA LEU A 185 8.54 13.54 12.88
C LEU A 185 7.92 13.10 11.55
N ASN A 186 8.65 13.29 10.45
CA ASN A 186 8.32 12.76 9.14
C ASN A 186 8.90 11.35 9.00
N THR A 187 8.26 10.41 9.71
CA THR A 187 8.74 9.03 9.87
C THR A 187 7.65 8.02 9.51
N GLY A 188 7.99 6.94 8.82
CA GLY A 188 7.01 5.92 8.47
C GLY A 188 6.55 5.08 9.68
N ASN A 189 7.45 4.90 10.63
CA ASN A 189 7.29 4.08 11.84
C ASN A 189 7.49 4.96 13.09
N ILE A 190 7.18 4.42 14.27
CA ILE A 190 7.62 5.00 15.54
C ILE A 190 9.14 4.91 15.69
N MET A 191 9.72 5.82 16.48
CA MET A 191 11.16 5.92 16.72
C MET A 191 11.43 6.24 18.19
N ASP A 192 12.70 6.20 18.62
CA ASP A 192 13.06 6.60 19.98
C ASP A 192 12.63 8.05 20.26
N MET A 193 12.02 8.24 21.43
CA MET A 193 11.58 9.55 21.92
C MET A 193 12.32 9.99 23.20
N SER A 194 13.39 9.29 23.60
CA SER A 194 14.16 9.63 24.80
C SER A 194 14.80 11.03 24.76
N PHE A 195 14.98 11.61 23.57
CA PHE A 195 15.48 12.97 23.40
C PHE A 195 14.58 14.04 24.05
N MET A 196 13.30 13.74 24.27
CA MET A 196 12.37 14.60 24.98
C MET A 196 12.77 14.87 26.43
N ASP A 197 13.48 13.92 27.05
CA ASP A 197 13.92 14.05 28.44
C ASP A 197 15.22 14.88 28.53
N ARG A 198 15.91 15.05 27.39
CA ARG A 198 17.20 15.76 27.30
C ARG A 198 17.04 17.21 26.87
N TYR A 199 16.02 17.53 26.07
CA TYR A 199 15.87 18.86 25.47
C TYR A 199 14.49 19.48 25.74
N PRO A 200 14.43 20.80 26.00
CA PRO A 200 13.18 21.51 26.23
C PRO A 200 12.41 21.71 24.92
N ILE A 201 11.59 20.73 24.55
CA ILE A 201 10.74 20.77 23.36
C ILE A 201 9.32 21.21 23.71
N SER A 202 8.81 22.23 23.01
CA SER A 202 7.48 22.80 23.29
C SER A 202 6.35 22.01 22.66
N SER A 203 6.53 21.52 21.42
CA SER A 203 5.53 20.72 20.72
C SER A 203 6.15 19.61 19.90
N ILE A 204 5.46 18.47 19.78
CA ILE A 204 5.89 17.33 18.96
C ILE A 204 4.70 16.75 18.21
N LEU A 205 4.88 16.53 16.90
CA LEU A 205 3.88 15.92 16.03
C LEU A 205 4.51 14.79 15.21
N TYR A 206 3.84 13.64 15.19
CA TYR A 206 4.04 12.64 14.14
C TYR A 206 3.29 13.11 12.89
N LEU A 207 4.03 13.39 11.83
CA LEU A 207 3.47 13.69 10.51
C LEU A 207 3.24 12.42 9.68
N TRP A 208 3.92 11.34 10.06
CA TRP A 208 4.02 10.12 9.26
C TRP A 208 4.58 10.39 7.86
N HIS A 209 4.20 9.55 6.90
CA HIS A 209 4.34 9.80 5.47
C HIS A 209 2.95 10.06 4.89
N GLY A 210 2.69 11.31 4.48
CA GLY A 210 1.38 11.83 4.08
C GLY A 210 1.10 11.79 2.57
N GLY A 211 1.87 11.02 1.80
CA GLY A 211 1.77 11.02 0.35
C GLY A 211 2.25 12.33 -0.26
N GLN A 212 1.88 12.60 -1.51
CA GLN A 212 2.43 13.75 -2.25
C GLN A 212 1.99 15.13 -1.74
N GLU A 213 0.90 15.18 -0.97
CA GLU A 213 0.37 16.42 -0.36
C GLU A 213 0.69 16.53 1.14
N GLY A 214 1.56 15.66 1.67
CA GLY A 214 1.87 15.60 3.09
C GLY A 214 2.43 16.90 3.68
N GLY A 215 3.21 17.67 2.89
CA GLY A 215 3.66 19.01 3.30
C GLY A 215 2.52 19.99 3.52
N ARG A 216 1.52 20.00 2.63
CA ARG A 216 0.32 20.85 2.78
C ARG A 216 -0.53 20.42 3.97
N ALA A 217 -0.67 19.12 4.18
CA ALA A 217 -1.35 18.58 5.34
C ALA A 217 -0.68 19.01 6.67
N ALA A 218 0.66 19.01 6.70
CA ALA A 218 1.43 19.50 7.83
C ALA A 218 1.21 21.00 8.04
N ALA A 219 1.27 21.82 6.98
CA ALA A 219 1.02 23.26 7.07
C ALA A 219 -0.40 23.58 7.57
N ASP A 220 -1.42 22.82 7.16
CA ASP A 220 -2.80 23.00 7.63
C ASP A 220 -2.93 22.79 9.14
N VAL A 221 -2.31 21.73 9.65
CA VAL A 221 -2.32 21.44 11.09
C VAL A 221 -1.50 22.47 11.83
N LEU A 222 -0.30 22.78 11.37
CA LEU A 222 0.59 23.73 12.02
C LEU A 222 -0.04 25.12 12.13
N THR A 223 -0.78 25.56 11.11
CA THR A 223 -1.42 26.89 11.10
C THR A 223 -2.82 26.93 11.72
N GLY A 224 -3.36 25.76 12.11
CA GLY A 224 -4.68 25.67 12.72
C GLY A 224 -5.85 25.78 11.72
N LEU A 225 -5.57 25.73 10.42
CA LEU A 225 -6.60 25.53 9.39
C LEU A 225 -7.35 24.22 9.63
N ILE A 226 -6.60 23.18 10.02
CA ILE A 226 -7.13 21.92 10.52
C ILE A 226 -6.64 21.73 11.95
N THR A 227 -7.56 21.39 12.85
CA THR A 227 -7.19 21.04 14.23
C THR A 227 -6.74 19.57 14.28
N PRO A 228 -5.60 19.24 14.91
CA PRO A 228 -5.11 17.87 14.99
C PRO A 228 -6.13 17.00 15.72
N SER A 229 -6.32 15.79 15.18
CA SER A 229 -7.28 14.81 15.67
C SER A 229 -6.81 13.37 15.52
N GLY A 230 -5.57 13.15 15.07
CA GLY A 230 -4.98 11.82 14.97
C GLY A 230 -4.68 11.23 16.35
N LYS A 231 -4.72 9.90 16.44
CA LYS A 231 -4.45 9.09 17.63
C LYS A 231 -3.36 8.07 17.31
N LEU A 232 -2.49 7.77 18.26
CA LEU A 232 -1.42 6.79 18.06
C LEU A 232 -2.01 5.40 17.77
N PRO A 233 -1.64 4.76 16.64
CA PRO A 233 -2.03 3.38 16.38
C PRO A 233 -1.14 2.36 17.12
N ASP A 234 -0.07 2.80 17.78
CA ASP A 234 0.88 1.97 18.50
C ASP A 234 1.22 2.58 19.86
N THR A 235 1.62 1.73 20.82
CA THR A 235 2.15 2.19 22.09
C THR A 235 3.61 2.63 21.92
N ILE A 236 3.98 3.80 22.42
CA ILE A 236 5.37 4.27 22.46
C ILE A 236 5.93 4.06 23.87
N ALA A 237 6.86 3.11 24.00
CA ALA A 237 7.56 2.84 25.26
C ALA A 237 8.78 3.77 25.49
N HIS A 238 9.24 3.84 26.74
CA HIS A 238 10.47 4.57 27.11
C HIS A 238 11.72 3.93 26.53
N HIS A 239 11.82 2.59 26.55
CA HIS A 239 12.93 1.85 25.98
C HIS A 239 12.46 0.78 24.99
N LEU A 240 13.27 0.56 23.96
CA LEU A 240 13.02 -0.51 22.99
C LEU A 240 12.99 -1.91 23.66
N SER A 241 13.75 -2.10 24.73
CA SER A 241 13.76 -3.35 25.51
C SER A 241 12.46 -3.63 26.27
N ASP A 242 11.58 -2.64 26.42
CA ASP A 242 10.33 -2.81 27.16
C ASP A 242 9.24 -3.50 26.33
N TYR A 243 9.38 -3.54 25.01
CA TYR A 243 8.42 -4.22 24.13
C TYR A 243 8.48 -5.73 24.37
N PRO A 244 7.33 -6.42 24.49
CA PRO A 244 7.28 -7.83 24.87
C PRO A 244 7.90 -8.76 23.82
N SER A 245 7.96 -8.33 22.56
CA SER A 245 8.58 -9.03 21.44
C SER A 245 10.08 -8.78 21.31
N HIS A 246 10.69 -7.92 22.14
CA HIS A 246 12.10 -7.51 22.00
C HIS A 246 13.08 -8.67 21.93
N ASN A 247 12.94 -9.64 22.84
CA ASN A 247 13.84 -10.80 22.92
C ASN A 247 13.53 -11.90 21.88
N SER A 248 12.49 -11.71 21.06
CA SER A 248 12.00 -12.70 20.10
C SER A 248 11.73 -12.10 18.72
N PHE A 249 12.44 -11.02 18.39
CA PHE A 249 12.42 -10.34 17.10
C PHE A 249 13.84 -10.27 16.54
N GLY A 250 13.97 -10.29 15.21
CA GLY A 250 15.25 -10.30 14.51
C GLY A 250 15.86 -11.70 14.35
N GLY A 251 15.07 -12.76 14.62
CA GLY A 251 15.53 -14.14 14.53
C GLY A 251 15.92 -14.53 13.10
N HIS A 252 17.10 -15.16 12.98
CA HIS A 252 17.67 -15.55 11.68
C HIS A 252 16.85 -16.66 11.01
N ASP A 253 16.54 -17.73 11.73
CA ASP A 253 15.83 -18.91 11.19
C ASP A 253 14.40 -19.04 11.70
N GLU A 254 14.11 -18.47 12.88
CA GLU A 254 12.79 -18.53 13.50
C GLU A 254 12.61 -17.39 14.50
N ASN A 255 11.35 -17.04 14.76
CA ASN A 255 10.91 -16.15 15.82
C ASN A 255 9.83 -16.85 16.65
N ILE A 256 10.06 -16.98 17.95
CA ILE A 256 9.09 -17.56 18.90
C ILE A 256 8.22 -16.44 19.44
N TYR A 257 6.92 -16.47 19.17
CA TYR A 257 5.97 -15.44 19.58
C TYR A 257 5.54 -15.69 21.03
N TYR A 258 6.54 -15.61 21.91
CA TYR A 258 6.44 -15.86 23.35
C TYR A 258 5.42 -14.93 24.04
N GLU A 259 5.27 -13.72 23.53
CA GLU A 259 4.30 -12.75 24.05
C GLU A 259 2.84 -13.13 23.82
N ASP A 260 2.56 -14.08 22.91
CA ASP A 260 1.22 -14.61 22.64
C ASP A 260 0.22 -13.47 22.33
N ILE A 261 -0.94 -13.41 23.01
CA ILE A 261 -1.91 -12.33 22.82
C ILE A 261 -1.48 -10.98 23.42
N TYR A 262 -0.37 -10.93 24.17
CA TYR A 262 0.13 -9.72 24.83
C TYR A 262 1.06 -8.92 23.90
N VAL A 263 0.52 -8.50 22.75
CA VAL A 263 1.21 -7.61 21.80
C VAL A 263 0.85 -6.15 22.11
N GLY A 264 1.84 -5.26 22.08
CA GLY A 264 1.63 -3.82 22.25
C GLY A 264 0.93 -3.47 23.57
N TYR A 265 -0.11 -2.64 23.50
CA TYR A 265 -0.85 -2.19 24.68
C TYR A 265 -1.46 -3.35 25.50
N ARG A 266 -1.75 -4.51 24.89
CA ARG A 266 -2.26 -5.67 25.63
C ARG A 266 -1.24 -6.14 26.68
N TYR A 267 0.05 -6.02 26.39
CA TYR A 267 1.11 -6.24 27.37
C TYR A 267 1.25 -5.07 28.34
N PHE A 268 1.46 -3.86 27.82
CA PHE A 268 1.79 -2.70 28.65
C PHE A 268 0.71 -2.36 29.67
N SER A 269 -0.57 -2.35 29.24
CA SER A 269 -1.70 -2.11 30.14
C SER A 269 -1.90 -3.22 31.18
N THR A 270 -1.37 -4.41 30.95
CA THR A 270 -1.53 -5.57 31.84
C THR A 270 -0.38 -5.68 32.84
N PHE A 271 0.86 -5.50 32.39
CA PHE A 271 2.06 -5.85 33.18
C PHE A 271 3.04 -4.70 33.42
N ASN A 272 3.10 -3.68 32.54
CA ASN A 272 4.19 -2.71 32.53
C ASN A 272 3.74 -1.30 32.14
N LYS A 273 2.78 -0.73 32.91
CA LYS A 273 2.20 0.59 32.62
C LYS A 273 3.24 1.72 32.69
N GLN A 274 4.21 1.60 33.59
CA GLN A 274 5.25 2.59 33.83
C GLN A 274 6.27 2.71 32.68
N ALA A 275 6.38 1.69 31.82
CA ALA A 275 7.25 1.76 30.65
C ALA A 275 6.64 2.54 29.48
N VAL A 276 5.36 2.93 29.56
CA VAL A 276 4.68 3.65 28.49
C VAL A 276 4.94 5.14 28.58
N ARG A 277 5.51 5.70 27.51
CA ARG A 277 5.64 7.16 27.34
C ARG A 277 4.36 7.75 26.76
N TYR A 278 3.84 7.15 25.69
CA TYR A 278 2.53 7.50 25.12
C TYR A 278 1.72 6.22 24.85
N PRO A 279 0.50 6.12 25.39
CA PRO A 279 -0.31 4.91 25.25
C PRO A 279 -0.94 4.82 23.86
N PHE A 280 -1.27 3.59 23.45
CA PHE A 280 -2.13 3.34 22.29
C PHE A 280 -3.41 4.20 22.37
N GLY A 281 -3.75 4.81 21.24
CA GLY A 281 -4.91 5.68 21.10
C GLY A 281 -4.69 7.12 21.57
N PHE A 282 -3.51 7.50 22.07
CA PHE A 282 -3.25 8.86 22.54
C PHE A 282 -3.09 9.88 21.39
N GLY A 283 -3.60 11.09 21.58
CA GLY A 283 -3.36 12.22 20.67
C GLY A 283 -4.09 13.48 21.11
N LEU A 284 -3.38 14.61 21.10
CA LEU A 284 -3.89 15.91 21.54
C LEU A 284 -4.62 16.66 20.42
N SER A 285 -5.39 17.67 20.83
CA SER A 285 -6.09 18.62 19.97
C SER A 285 -5.76 20.05 20.38
N TYR A 286 -6.10 21.04 19.54
CA TYR A 286 -6.08 22.46 19.94
C TYR A 286 -7.28 22.84 20.82
N THR A 287 -8.32 22.00 20.81
CA THR A 287 -9.50 22.16 21.67
C THR A 287 -9.58 21.06 22.73
N THR A 288 -10.56 21.16 23.61
CA THR A 288 -10.81 20.21 24.70
C THR A 288 -12.20 19.64 24.59
N PHE A 289 -12.36 18.34 24.83
CA PHE A 289 -13.63 17.65 24.76
C PHE A 289 -14.04 17.07 26.11
N THR A 290 -15.35 17.01 26.34
CA THR A 290 -15.95 16.25 27.44
C THR A 290 -16.77 15.11 26.90
N TYR A 291 -16.88 14.06 27.70
CA TYR A 291 -17.46 12.79 27.29
C TYR A 291 -18.48 12.33 28.31
N LYS A 292 -19.61 11.81 27.82
CA LYS A 292 -20.67 11.27 28.66
C LYS A 292 -21.13 9.93 28.12
N LEU A 293 -20.98 8.88 28.94
CA LEU A 293 -21.64 7.60 28.67
C LEU A 293 -23.14 7.78 28.92
N ASP A 294 -23.93 7.80 27.86
CA ASP A 294 -25.37 8.01 27.95
C ASP A 294 -26.12 6.71 28.25
N GLU A 295 -25.76 5.64 27.55
CA GLU A 295 -26.51 4.40 27.59
C GLU A 295 -25.63 3.19 27.24
N VAL A 296 -25.90 2.07 27.92
CA VAL A 296 -25.44 0.73 27.54
C VAL A 296 -26.66 -0.19 27.52
N LYS A 297 -26.97 -0.77 26.37
CA LYS A 297 -27.99 -1.81 26.19
C LYS A 297 -27.32 -3.10 25.78
N ILE A 298 -27.72 -4.20 26.42
CA ILE A 298 -27.18 -5.53 26.17
C ILE A 298 -28.35 -6.45 25.87
N ASP A 299 -28.50 -6.80 24.59
CA ASP A 299 -29.45 -7.80 24.10
C ASP A 299 -28.63 -8.97 23.51
N ASP A 300 -28.94 -9.45 22.29
CA ASP A 300 -28.04 -10.31 21.50
C ASP A 300 -26.79 -9.56 21.02
N THR A 301 -26.83 -8.23 21.06
CA THR A 301 -25.78 -7.32 20.64
C THR A 301 -25.62 -6.23 21.70
N TYR A 302 -24.39 -5.75 21.89
CA TYR A 302 -24.06 -4.69 22.82
C TYR A 302 -24.14 -3.35 22.09
N HIS A 303 -24.96 -2.43 22.59
CA HIS A 303 -25.09 -1.07 22.08
C HIS A 303 -24.61 -0.08 23.14
N VAL A 304 -23.60 0.72 22.81
CA VAL A 304 -23.04 1.74 23.72
C VAL A 304 -23.17 3.10 23.07
N LYS A 305 -23.76 4.06 23.77
CA LYS A 305 -23.93 5.43 23.30
C LYS A 305 -23.10 6.40 24.14
N VAL A 306 -22.24 7.17 23.49
CA VAL A 306 -21.37 8.16 24.14
C VAL A 306 -21.56 9.52 23.47
N THR A 307 -21.90 10.55 24.25
CA THR A 307 -21.93 11.93 23.75
C THR A 307 -20.59 12.62 23.99
N VAL A 308 -20.06 13.22 22.93
CA VAL A 308 -18.86 14.06 22.92
C VAL A 308 -19.30 15.52 22.77
N THR A 309 -18.74 16.41 23.58
CA THR A 309 -18.99 17.86 23.50
C THR A 309 -17.66 18.60 23.41
N ASN A 310 -17.53 19.50 22.44
CA ASN A 310 -16.39 20.40 22.36
C ASN A 310 -16.56 21.56 23.37
N GLN A 311 -15.70 21.62 24.39
CA GLN A 311 -15.74 22.63 25.45
C GLN A 311 -14.65 23.71 25.27
N GLY A 312 -13.76 23.54 24.30
CA GLY A 312 -12.66 24.49 24.08
C GLY A 312 -13.02 25.60 23.10
N LYS A 313 -11.98 26.28 22.59
CA LYS A 313 -12.12 27.49 21.77
C LYS A 313 -12.02 27.24 20.26
N TYR A 314 -11.43 26.12 19.87
CA TYR A 314 -11.23 25.77 18.46
C TYR A 314 -12.27 24.75 18.04
N GLN A 315 -12.68 24.77 16.77
CA GLN A 315 -13.41 23.64 16.21
C GLN A 315 -12.47 22.43 16.08
N GLY A 316 -12.98 21.22 16.25
CA GLY A 316 -12.13 20.04 16.15
C GLY A 316 -12.94 18.75 16.08
N LYS A 317 -12.22 17.65 15.86
CA LYS A 317 -12.74 16.29 15.96
C LYS A 317 -12.05 15.60 17.14
N ASP A 318 -12.72 14.63 17.75
CA ASP A 318 -12.08 13.69 18.65
C ASP A 318 -12.53 12.25 18.37
N VAL A 319 -11.81 11.28 18.94
CA VAL A 319 -12.08 9.85 18.78
C VAL A 319 -12.44 9.27 20.15
N VAL A 320 -13.58 8.59 20.21
CA VAL A 320 -13.93 7.73 21.35
C VAL A 320 -13.59 6.29 20.98
N GLN A 321 -12.83 5.65 21.85
CA GLN A 321 -12.39 4.26 21.76
C GLN A 321 -13.10 3.45 22.84
N LEU A 322 -13.68 2.32 22.48
CA LEU A 322 -14.40 1.44 23.39
C LEU A 322 -13.54 0.23 23.70
N TYR A 323 -13.21 0.04 24.97
CA TYR A 323 -12.42 -1.08 25.46
C TYR A 323 -13.24 -2.01 26.35
N VAL A 324 -12.92 -3.30 26.32
CA VAL A 324 -13.47 -4.28 27.25
C VAL A 324 -12.35 -4.85 28.13
N LYS A 325 -12.65 -5.02 29.41
CA LYS A 325 -11.88 -5.82 30.36
C LYS A 325 -12.67 -7.09 30.66
N GLN A 326 -12.19 -8.22 30.16
CA GLN A 326 -12.73 -9.54 30.47
C GLN A 326 -12.31 -10.02 31.88
N PRO A 327 -13.06 -10.93 32.51
CA PRO A 327 -12.57 -11.69 33.66
C PRO A 327 -11.36 -12.54 33.24
N GLN A 328 -10.38 -12.66 34.13
CA GLN A 328 -9.15 -13.42 33.84
C GLN A 328 -9.43 -14.88 33.49
N GLY A 329 -10.39 -15.50 34.19
CA GLY A 329 -10.76 -16.90 33.96
C GLY A 329 -9.57 -17.86 34.10
N VAL A 330 -9.66 -18.99 33.41
CA VAL A 330 -8.58 -19.98 33.29
C VAL A 330 -7.69 -19.76 32.08
N LEU A 331 -8.07 -18.89 31.13
CA LEU A 331 -7.25 -18.58 29.95
C LEU A 331 -6.29 -17.40 30.18
N GLY A 332 -6.58 -16.50 31.12
CA GLY A 332 -5.85 -15.23 31.28
C GLY A 332 -6.20 -14.23 30.18
N LYS A 333 -6.33 -12.95 30.53
CA LYS A 333 -6.79 -11.88 29.61
C LYS A 333 -5.97 -10.60 29.74
N PRO A 334 -5.81 -9.83 28.65
CA PRO A 334 -5.32 -8.45 28.73
C PRO A 334 -6.22 -7.59 29.63
N ASP A 335 -5.66 -6.53 30.24
CA ASP A 335 -6.45 -5.58 31.05
C ASP A 335 -7.46 -4.80 30.21
N ARG A 336 -7.13 -4.54 28.95
CA ARG A 336 -7.99 -3.87 27.96
C ARG A 336 -7.84 -4.55 26.60
N VAL A 337 -8.96 -4.65 25.87
CA VAL A 337 -8.99 -4.94 24.43
C VAL A 337 -9.92 -3.96 23.74
N LEU A 338 -9.50 -3.38 22.62
CA LEU A 338 -10.33 -2.49 21.80
C LEU A 338 -11.44 -3.31 21.12
N VAL A 339 -12.69 -2.86 21.25
CA VAL A 339 -13.87 -3.49 20.63
C VAL A 339 -14.60 -2.56 19.64
N GLY A 340 -14.23 -1.29 19.61
CA GLY A 340 -14.79 -0.31 18.67
C GLY A 340 -14.15 1.06 18.83
N PHE A 341 -14.22 1.88 17.78
CA PHE A 341 -13.84 3.28 17.82
C PHE A 341 -14.71 4.07 16.84
N GLU A 342 -15.08 5.29 17.22
CA GLU A 342 -15.79 6.23 16.36
C GLU A 342 -15.18 7.62 16.49
N LYS A 343 -15.14 8.34 15.38
CA LYS A 343 -14.64 9.71 15.31
C LYS A 343 -15.80 10.67 15.10
N THR A 344 -15.79 11.78 15.81
CA THR A 344 -16.82 12.80 15.62
C THR A 344 -16.69 13.47 14.25
N ARG A 345 -17.79 14.06 13.77
CA ARG A 345 -17.72 15.16 12.80
C ARG A 345 -16.93 16.33 13.40
N VAL A 346 -16.69 17.37 12.60
CA VAL A 346 -16.13 18.62 13.15
C VAL A 346 -17.17 19.26 14.08
N LEU A 347 -16.81 19.41 15.35
CA LEU A 347 -17.62 20.08 16.37
C LEU A 347 -17.11 21.49 16.58
N LYS A 348 -17.97 22.50 16.42
CA LYS A 348 -17.68 23.87 16.85
C LYS A 348 -17.66 23.97 18.38
N PRO A 349 -17.06 25.02 18.98
CA PRO A 349 -17.18 25.27 20.42
C PRO A 349 -18.64 25.20 20.90
N GLY A 350 -18.89 24.38 21.92
CA GLY A 350 -20.22 24.13 22.51
C GLY A 350 -21.07 23.08 21.78
N GLU A 351 -20.69 22.65 20.57
CA GLU A 351 -21.43 21.59 19.86
C GLU A 351 -21.16 20.20 20.44
N SER A 352 -22.14 19.32 20.27
CA SER A 352 -22.08 17.92 20.70
C SER A 352 -22.48 16.96 19.58
N GLU A 353 -22.03 15.72 19.71
CA GLU A 353 -22.44 14.59 18.88
C GLU A 353 -22.51 13.31 19.72
N SER A 354 -23.52 12.47 19.46
CA SER A 354 -23.62 11.15 20.07
C SER A 354 -23.09 10.09 19.13
N LEU A 355 -22.07 9.35 19.58
CA LEU A 355 -21.49 8.22 18.88
C LEU A 355 -22.13 6.91 19.36
N LEU A 356 -22.38 5.98 18.44
CA LEU A 356 -22.99 4.68 18.70
C LEU A 356 -22.01 3.57 18.35
N PHE A 357 -21.77 2.68 19.31
CA PHE A 357 -20.93 1.51 19.16
C PHE A 357 -21.79 0.26 19.20
N THR A 358 -21.45 -0.71 18.36
CA THR A 358 -22.13 -2.00 18.30
C THR A 358 -21.10 -3.13 18.23
N PHE A 359 -21.19 -4.10 19.14
CA PHE A 359 -20.34 -5.30 19.13
C PHE A 359 -21.12 -6.51 19.68
N THR A 360 -20.57 -7.70 19.54
CA THR A 360 -21.20 -8.98 19.87
C THR A 360 -20.36 -9.78 20.87
N ASP A 361 -20.90 -10.90 21.35
CA ASP A 361 -20.14 -11.84 22.18
C ASP A 361 -18.88 -12.35 21.49
N TYR A 362 -18.90 -12.47 20.16
CA TYR A 362 -17.74 -12.89 19.38
C TYR A 362 -16.57 -11.92 19.49
N ASP A 363 -16.85 -10.61 19.56
CA ASP A 363 -15.84 -9.56 19.60
C ASP A 363 -15.11 -9.49 20.95
N ILE A 364 -15.67 -10.09 22.00
CA ILE A 364 -15.10 -10.13 23.36
C ILE A 364 -14.71 -11.55 23.81
N ALA A 365 -14.88 -12.55 22.94
CA ALA A 365 -14.53 -13.93 23.20
C ALA A 365 -13.01 -14.17 23.18
N SER A 366 -12.59 -15.24 23.85
CA SER A 366 -11.21 -15.75 23.80
C SER A 366 -11.19 -17.15 23.23
N TYR A 367 -10.10 -17.51 22.56
CA TYR A 367 -9.94 -18.80 21.94
C TYR A 367 -9.31 -19.80 22.91
N ASP A 368 -10.07 -20.83 23.28
CA ASP A 368 -9.61 -21.95 24.10
C ASP A 368 -9.06 -23.05 23.20
N GLU A 369 -7.74 -23.04 22.97
CA GLU A 369 -7.08 -24.03 22.13
C GLU A 369 -6.96 -25.42 22.81
N GLU A 370 -6.84 -25.49 24.14
CA GLU A 370 -6.62 -26.77 24.86
C GLU A 370 -7.90 -27.39 25.43
N GLY A 371 -8.96 -26.59 25.61
CA GLY A 371 -10.17 -27.02 26.30
C GLY A 371 -10.14 -26.76 27.80
N LYS A 372 -9.33 -25.81 28.29
CA LYS A 372 -9.26 -25.44 29.72
C LYS A 372 -10.61 -24.99 30.27
N THR A 373 -11.45 -24.42 29.42
CA THR A 373 -12.81 -23.96 29.76
C THR A 373 -13.87 -25.05 29.61
N GLY A 374 -13.49 -26.24 29.13
CA GLY A 374 -14.39 -27.33 28.72
C GLY A 374 -14.74 -27.31 27.23
N HIS A 375 -14.20 -26.37 26.45
CA HIS A 375 -14.53 -26.18 25.04
C HIS A 375 -13.27 -26.07 24.15
N PRO A 376 -12.58 -27.19 23.85
CA PRO A 376 -11.38 -27.15 23.02
C PRO A 376 -11.68 -26.63 21.61
N SER A 377 -10.69 -25.92 21.05
CA SER A 377 -10.74 -25.29 19.73
C SER A 377 -11.98 -24.42 19.52
N SER A 378 -12.30 -23.57 20.51
CA SER A 378 -13.53 -22.78 20.49
C SER A 378 -13.31 -21.35 21.00
N TYR A 379 -14.07 -20.40 20.45
CA TYR A 379 -14.25 -19.10 21.06
C TYR A 379 -15.27 -19.20 22.21
N VAL A 380 -14.91 -18.67 23.37
CA VAL A 380 -15.70 -18.74 24.60
C VAL A 380 -15.74 -17.40 25.34
N LEU A 381 -16.84 -17.18 26.04
CA LEU A 381 -16.88 -16.23 27.15
C LEU A 381 -16.73 -16.99 28.46
N GLU A 382 -15.79 -16.55 29.28
CA GLU A 382 -15.58 -17.16 30.60
C GLU A 382 -16.46 -16.47 31.62
N GLN A 383 -16.90 -17.23 32.62
CA GLN A 383 -17.67 -16.70 33.74
C GLN A 383 -16.95 -15.53 34.44
N GLY A 384 -17.72 -14.51 34.81
CA GLY A 384 -17.29 -13.40 35.66
C GLY A 384 -17.72 -12.02 35.15
N THR A 385 -17.15 -10.99 35.77
CA THR A 385 -17.48 -9.59 35.50
C THR A 385 -16.73 -9.05 34.28
N TYR A 386 -17.48 -8.65 33.26
CA TYR A 386 -16.99 -7.89 32.12
C TYR A 386 -17.19 -6.39 32.37
N ARG A 387 -16.24 -5.56 31.94
CA ARG A 387 -16.32 -4.10 32.09
C ARG A 387 -16.05 -3.40 30.76
N ILE A 388 -16.91 -2.45 30.41
CA ILE A 388 -16.86 -1.65 29.19
C ILE A 388 -16.37 -0.24 29.53
N TYR A 389 -15.30 0.20 28.88
CA TYR A 389 -14.64 1.50 29.07
C TYR A 389 -14.66 2.29 27.76
N PRO A 390 -15.58 3.23 27.56
CA PRO A 390 -15.39 4.28 26.56
C PRO A 390 -14.26 5.19 27.04
N SER A 391 -13.28 5.50 26.21
CA SER A 391 -12.10 6.29 26.59
C SER A 391 -11.54 7.03 25.38
N THR A 392 -10.56 7.89 25.59
CA THR A 392 -9.82 8.61 24.54
C THR A 392 -8.52 7.93 24.15
N ASP A 393 -8.01 7.06 25.02
CA ASP A 393 -6.84 6.20 24.85
C ASP A 393 -6.93 5.04 25.86
N VAL A 394 -6.07 4.04 25.73
CA VAL A 394 -6.19 2.81 26.54
C VAL A 394 -5.88 2.99 28.04
N MET A 395 -5.21 4.08 28.43
CA MET A 395 -4.80 4.33 29.82
C MET A 395 -5.62 5.42 30.52
N SER A 396 -6.28 6.31 29.76
CA SER A 396 -7.11 7.36 30.32
C SER A 396 -8.27 6.79 31.15
N PRO A 397 -8.50 7.34 32.36
CA PRO A 397 -9.57 6.87 33.23
C PRO A 397 -10.94 7.30 32.70
N PHE A 398 -11.90 6.39 32.77
CA PHE A 398 -13.29 6.67 32.42
C PHE A 398 -14.25 5.80 33.24
N ALA A 399 -15.48 6.31 33.44
CA ALA A 399 -16.55 5.55 34.08
C ALA A 399 -16.92 4.31 33.26
N CYS A 400 -16.78 3.12 33.84
CA CYS A 400 -17.17 1.89 33.15
C CYS A 400 -18.61 1.47 33.45
N HIS A 401 -19.22 0.80 32.48
CA HIS A 401 -20.36 -0.07 32.72
C HIS A 401 -19.87 -1.51 32.94
N HIS A 402 -20.57 -2.31 33.74
CA HIS A 402 -20.22 -3.71 33.97
C HIS A 402 -21.43 -4.63 33.84
N PHE A 403 -21.18 -5.86 33.41
CA PHE A 403 -22.18 -6.92 33.33
C PHE A 403 -21.55 -8.26 33.74
N GLU A 404 -22.39 -9.23 34.09
CA GLU A 404 -21.96 -10.54 34.59
C GLU A 404 -22.29 -11.63 33.58
N VAL A 405 -21.33 -12.52 33.34
CA VAL A 405 -21.54 -13.81 32.68
C VAL A 405 -21.53 -14.88 33.76
N THR A 406 -22.64 -15.59 33.95
CA THR A 406 -22.84 -16.49 35.10
C THR A 406 -22.20 -17.87 34.96
N GLU A 407 -21.92 -18.31 33.73
CA GLU A 407 -21.23 -19.57 33.42
C GLU A 407 -20.45 -19.44 32.11
N ASN A 408 -19.46 -20.32 31.88
CA ASN A 408 -18.73 -20.33 30.61
C ASN A 408 -19.71 -20.58 29.45
N ARG A 409 -19.65 -19.73 28.43
CA ARG A 409 -20.52 -19.81 27.26
C ARG A 409 -19.70 -20.06 26.01
N LEU A 410 -20.03 -21.14 25.31
CA LEU A 410 -19.53 -21.41 23.97
C LEU A 410 -20.10 -20.38 22.99
N VAL A 411 -19.22 -19.60 22.35
CA VAL A 411 -19.60 -18.61 21.34
C VAL A 411 -19.51 -19.20 19.94
N GLN A 412 -18.38 -19.85 19.64
CA GLN A 412 -18.18 -20.50 18.35
C GLN A 412 -17.26 -21.71 18.49
N LYS A 413 -17.74 -22.87 18.09
CA LYS A 413 -16.91 -24.07 17.98
C LYS A 413 -16.19 -24.10 16.64
N LEU A 414 -14.88 -24.29 16.65
CA LEU A 414 -14.03 -24.41 15.46
C LEU A 414 -13.29 -25.76 15.49
N SER A 415 -12.09 -25.79 14.92
CA SER A 415 -11.20 -26.94 14.91
C SER A 415 -9.76 -26.50 15.21
N GLU A 416 -8.94 -27.43 15.72
CA GLU A 416 -7.50 -27.21 15.82
C GLU A 416 -6.97 -26.85 14.42
N ALA A 417 -6.38 -25.67 14.26
CA ALA A 417 -5.72 -25.24 13.04
C ALA A 417 -4.49 -24.40 13.37
N LEU A 418 -3.41 -24.56 12.59
CA LEU A 418 -2.16 -23.80 12.75
C LEU A 418 -1.47 -23.94 14.12
N ARG A 419 -1.77 -24.98 14.89
CA ARG A 419 -1.09 -25.24 16.16
C ARG A 419 0.41 -25.52 15.94
N PRO A 420 1.33 -25.01 16.78
CA PRO A 420 2.76 -25.15 16.55
C PRO A 420 3.21 -26.61 16.61
N LYS A 421 4.19 -26.96 15.78
CA LYS A 421 4.90 -28.25 15.88
C LYS A 421 5.92 -28.25 17.01
N LYS A 422 6.56 -27.09 17.24
CA LYS A 422 7.61 -26.89 18.23
C LYS A 422 7.01 -26.45 19.55
N ALA A 423 7.40 -27.11 20.65
CA ALA A 423 7.00 -26.68 21.98
C ALA A 423 7.77 -25.42 22.38
N PHE A 424 7.07 -24.47 23.01
CA PHE A 424 7.65 -23.28 23.62
C PHE A 424 6.76 -22.80 24.78
N LYS A 425 7.26 -21.86 25.59
CA LYS A 425 6.49 -21.20 26.65
C LYS A 425 5.90 -19.88 26.18
N ARG A 426 4.79 -19.46 26.76
CA ARG A 426 4.18 -18.15 26.53
C ARG A 426 3.87 -17.40 27.81
N ILE A 427 3.67 -16.09 27.69
CA ILE A 427 3.16 -15.24 28.77
C ILE A 427 1.74 -15.68 29.19
N ARG A 428 1.51 -15.77 30.50
CA ARG A 428 0.21 -15.97 31.12
C ARG A 428 0.07 -15.14 32.40
N PRO A 429 -0.95 -14.29 32.54
CA PRO A 429 -1.27 -13.66 33.81
C PRO A 429 -1.88 -14.68 34.79
N THR A 430 -1.44 -14.63 36.04
CA THR A 430 -2.09 -15.30 37.17
C THR A 430 -2.56 -14.27 38.18
N VAL A 431 -3.61 -14.59 38.93
CA VAL A 431 -4.11 -13.70 39.99
C VAL A 431 -3.59 -14.23 41.33
N HIS A 432 -2.76 -13.45 42.01
CA HIS A 432 -2.32 -13.70 43.38
C HIS A 432 -2.79 -12.55 44.27
N GLU A 433 -3.61 -12.85 45.27
CA GLU A 433 -4.18 -11.86 46.21
C GLU A 433 -4.88 -10.66 45.51
N GLY A 434 -5.52 -10.91 44.37
CA GLY A 434 -6.21 -9.88 43.59
C GLY A 434 -5.30 -9.03 42.69
N ILE A 435 -4.00 -9.30 42.68
CA ILE A 435 -3.01 -8.64 41.82
C ILE A 435 -2.65 -9.58 40.65
N LEU A 436 -2.55 -9.00 39.44
CA LEU A 436 -2.05 -9.71 38.27
C LEU A 436 -0.55 -9.90 38.40
N VAL A 437 -0.10 -11.15 38.35
CA VAL A 437 1.31 -11.54 38.37
C VAL A 437 1.66 -12.12 37.02
N TYR A 438 2.84 -11.74 36.54
CA TYR A 438 3.43 -12.33 35.35
C TYR A 438 3.81 -13.80 35.60
N SER A 439 3.40 -14.70 34.71
CA SER A 439 3.81 -16.09 34.72
C SER A 439 3.94 -16.63 33.30
N GLU A 440 4.35 -17.89 33.18
CA GLU A 440 4.50 -18.58 31.90
C GLU A 440 3.77 -19.92 31.90
N GLU A 441 3.33 -20.36 30.73
CA GLU A 441 2.83 -21.72 30.53
C GLU A 441 3.34 -22.33 29.22
N ASP A 442 3.31 -23.65 29.13
CA ASP A 442 3.65 -24.35 27.88
C ASP A 442 2.51 -24.18 26.85
N VAL A 443 2.88 -23.98 25.58
CA VAL A 443 1.94 -23.91 24.45
C VAL A 443 1.68 -25.33 23.93
N PRO A 444 0.42 -25.72 23.69
CA PRO A 444 0.10 -27.04 23.16
C PRO A 444 0.67 -27.20 21.74
N VAL A 445 1.27 -28.35 21.49
CA VAL A 445 1.73 -28.73 20.15
C VAL A 445 0.59 -29.37 19.34
N ARG A 446 0.69 -29.29 18.02
CA ARG A 446 -0.29 -29.89 17.09
C ARG A 446 -0.54 -31.36 17.38
N THR A 447 -1.81 -31.74 17.37
CA THR A 447 -2.28 -33.11 17.57
C THR A 447 -2.76 -33.75 16.27
N ILE A 448 -3.13 -32.93 15.28
CA ILE A 448 -3.59 -33.38 13.95
C ILE A 448 -2.61 -32.89 12.89
N GLN A 449 -2.14 -33.78 12.01
CA GLN A 449 -1.31 -33.35 10.87
C GLN A 449 -2.19 -32.68 9.79
N PRO A 450 -1.76 -31.56 9.18
CA PRO A 450 -2.50 -30.93 8.09
C PRO A 450 -2.80 -31.88 6.93
N GLU A 451 -1.87 -32.80 6.61
CA GLU A 451 -2.05 -33.79 5.55
C GLU A 451 -3.25 -34.72 5.81
N ASP A 452 -3.51 -35.09 7.06
CA ASP A 452 -4.65 -35.94 7.41
C ASP A 452 -5.98 -35.21 7.15
N LYS A 453 -6.02 -33.90 7.42
CA LYS A 453 -7.19 -33.06 7.09
C LYS A 453 -7.38 -32.98 5.58
N MET A 454 -6.30 -32.81 4.82
CA MET A 454 -6.34 -32.79 3.35
C MET A 454 -6.86 -34.11 2.75
N ILE A 455 -6.44 -35.25 3.31
CA ILE A 455 -6.92 -36.58 2.89
C ILE A 455 -8.40 -36.75 3.21
N LYS A 456 -8.85 -36.28 4.38
CA LYS A 456 -10.24 -36.35 4.80
C LYS A 456 -11.15 -35.42 3.98
N ASN A 457 -10.66 -34.24 3.61
CA ASN A 457 -11.42 -33.18 2.94
C ASN A 457 -11.09 -33.08 1.44
N GLN A 458 -11.04 -34.22 0.76
CA GLN A 458 -10.79 -34.27 -0.68
C GLN A 458 -11.95 -33.63 -1.48
N PRO A 459 -11.66 -32.75 -2.45
CA PRO A 459 -12.70 -32.14 -3.28
C PRO A 459 -13.36 -33.18 -4.19
N LYS A 460 -14.64 -32.95 -4.50
CA LYS A 460 -15.37 -33.79 -5.45
C LYS A 460 -14.92 -33.51 -6.88
N LEU A 461 -14.61 -34.58 -7.61
CA LEU A 461 -14.30 -34.50 -9.05
C LEU A 461 -15.52 -33.98 -9.83
N LEU A 462 -15.29 -32.96 -10.66
CA LEU A 462 -16.28 -32.46 -11.61
C LEU A 462 -16.12 -33.21 -12.94
N VAL A 463 -17.23 -33.72 -13.47
CA VAL A 463 -17.27 -34.47 -14.73
C VAL A 463 -18.40 -33.92 -15.59
N THR A 464 -18.11 -33.68 -16.87
CA THR A 464 -19.10 -33.21 -17.84
C THR A 464 -18.97 -33.95 -19.16
N LYS A 465 -20.08 -34.07 -19.89
CA LYS A 465 -20.09 -34.49 -21.31
C LYS A 465 -20.22 -33.29 -22.25
N LYS A 466 -20.51 -32.11 -21.72
CA LYS A 466 -20.69 -30.86 -22.47
C LYS A 466 -19.31 -30.27 -22.72
N THR A 467 -18.96 -30.12 -24.01
CA THR A 467 -17.73 -29.49 -24.46
C THR A 467 -18.03 -28.16 -25.14
N ASN A 468 -17.02 -27.32 -25.34
CA ASN A 468 -17.13 -25.98 -25.94
C ASN A 468 -18.02 -25.02 -25.15
N VAL A 469 -18.10 -25.18 -23.83
CA VAL A 469 -18.76 -24.21 -22.95
C VAL A 469 -17.85 -23.00 -22.82
N THR A 470 -18.31 -21.83 -23.23
CA THR A 470 -17.56 -20.59 -23.00
C THR A 470 -17.91 -19.98 -21.66
N LEU A 471 -17.06 -19.08 -21.15
CA LEU A 471 -17.41 -18.33 -19.95
C LEU A 471 -18.68 -17.49 -20.12
N SER A 472 -18.96 -17.04 -21.36
CA SER A 472 -20.18 -16.31 -21.71
C SER A 472 -21.43 -17.18 -21.51
N ASP A 473 -21.35 -18.48 -21.82
CA ASP A 473 -22.46 -19.40 -21.57
C ASP A 473 -22.75 -19.54 -20.08
N VAL A 474 -21.72 -19.49 -19.23
CA VAL A 474 -21.89 -19.48 -17.76
C VAL A 474 -22.56 -18.17 -17.31
N TYR A 475 -22.07 -17.02 -17.79
CA TYR A 475 -22.63 -15.71 -17.48
C TYR A 475 -24.11 -15.58 -17.88
N GLN A 476 -24.46 -16.08 -19.07
CA GLN A 476 -25.82 -16.10 -19.59
C GLN A 476 -26.68 -17.23 -19.02
N LYS A 477 -26.19 -17.99 -18.04
CA LYS A 477 -26.87 -19.12 -17.40
C LYS A 477 -27.28 -20.24 -18.37
N LYS A 478 -26.59 -20.37 -19.51
CA LYS A 478 -26.71 -21.48 -20.48
C LYS A 478 -25.89 -22.71 -20.08
N ALA A 479 -24.93 -22.53 -19.18
CA ALA A 479 -24.15 -23.59 -18.57
C ALA A 479 -23.87 -23.25 -17.11
N THR A 480 -23.52 -24.26 -16.30
CA THR A 480 -23.05 -24.02 -14.94
C THR A 480 -21.54 -23.79 -14.92
N LEU A 481 -21.05 -23.14 -13.86
CA LEU A 481 -19.59 -23.01 -13.64
C LEU A 481 -18.93 -24.40 -13.53
N ASP A 482 -19.60 -25.38 -12.93
CA ASP A 482 -19.07 -26.75 -12.80
C ASP A 482 -18.94 -27.43 -14.17
N GLU A 483 -19.90 -27.24 -15.07
CA GLU A 483 -19.79 -27.71 -16.46
C GLU A 483 -18.62 -27.06 -17.20
N PHE A 484 -18.41 -25.76 -17.00
CA PHE A 484 -17.29 -25.03 -17.62
C PHE A 484 -15.93 -25.53 -17.11
N ILE A 485 -15.78 -25.72 -15.80
CA ILE A 485 -14.51 -26.20 -15.22
C ILE A 485 -14.26 -27.67 -15.56
N ALA A 486 -15.29 -28.51 -15.55
CA ALA A 486 -15.16 -29.93 -15.83
C ALA A 486 -14.68 -30.24 -17.25
N GLN A 487 -14.82 -29.31 -18.19
CA GLN A 487 -14.35 -29.48 -19.57
C GLN A 487 -12.84 -29.24 -19.72
N MET A 488 -12.23 -28.48 -18.79
CA MET A 488 -10.82 -28.05 -18.92
C MET A 488 -9.89 -29.25 -18.80
N SER A 489 -8.94 -29.33 -19.71
CA SER A 489 -7.87 -30.32 -19.68
C SER A 489 -6.93 -30.11 -18.48
N PRO A 490 -6.21 -31.16 -18.03
CA PRO A 490 -5.19 -31.01 -16.99
C PRO A 490 -4.15 -29.93 -17.31
N VAL A 491 -3.81 -29.77 -18.60
CA VAL A 491 -2.86 -28.74 -19.06
C VAL A 491 -3.44 -27.34 -18.84
N GLU A 492 -4.67 -27.06 -19.29
CA GLU A 492 -5.33 -25.77 -19.07
C GLU A 492 -5.49 -25.46 -17.59
N LEU A 493 -5.84 -26.47 -16.77
CA LEU A 493 -5.92 -26.34 -15.31
C LEU A 493 -4.54 -26.06 -14.67
N SER A 494 -3.45 -26.57 -15.23
CA SER A 494 -2.08 -26.23 -14.78
C SER A 494 -1.63 -24.83 -15.24
N GLU A 495 -2.18 -24.32 -16.34
CA GLU A 495 -1.85 -23.00 -16.87
C GLU A 495 -2.59 -21.89 -16.11
N ILE A 496 -3.86 -22.09 -15.77
CA ILE A 496 -4.70 -21.04 -15.15
C ILE A 496 -4.24 -20.61 -13.76
N VAL A 497 -3.52 -21.48 -13.04
CA VAL A 497 -2.96 -21.20 -11.70
C VAL A 497 -1.67 -20.37 -11.75
N ARG A 498 -1.17 -20.01 -12.93
CA ARG A 498 0.07 -19.24 -13.11
C ARG A 498 -0.25 -17.78 -13.43
N GLY A 499 0.15 -16.85 -12.56
CA GLY A 499 0.20 -15.42 -12.88
C GLY A 499 1.46 -15.10 -13.70
N GLU A 500 1.34 -14.23 -14.70
CA GLU A 500 2.45 -13.80 -15.56
C GLU A 500 2.96 -12.41 -15.18
N GLY A 501 4.28 -12.22 -15.05
CA GLY A 501 4.86 -10.92 -14.70
C GLY A 501 6.35 -10.97 -14.35
N MET A 502 6.95 -9.88 -13.86
CA MET A 502 6.33 -8.55 -13.73
C MET A 502 6.23 -7.82 -15.07
N SER A 503 5.39 -6.77 -15.15
CA SER A 503 5.20 -5.98 -16.37
C SER A 503 4.80 -6.81 -17.60
N SER A 504 3.87 -7.77 -17.43
CA SER A 504 3.39 -8.57 -18.57
C SER A 504 2.84 -7.64 -19.67
N PRO A 505 3.22 -7.84 -20.95
CA PRO A 505 2.78 -7.00 -22.05
C PRO A 505 1.28 -7.19 -22.39
N LYS A 506 0.59 -8.06 -21.66
CA LYS A 506 -0.83 -8.40 -21.83
C LYS A 506 -1.76 -7.46 -21.07
N VAL A 507 -1.22 -6.66 -20.14
CA VAL A 507 -1.95 -5.75 -19.26
C VAL A 507 -1.30 -4.36 -19.29
N THR A 508 -1.75 -3.45 -18.42
CA THR A 508 -1.21 -2.09 -18.33
C THR A 508 0.31 -2.10 -18.08
N PRO A 509 1.10 -1.34 -18.87
CA PRO A 509 2.55 -1.34 -18.74
C PRO A 509 3.04 -0.94 -17.35
N GLY A 510 3.97 -1.73 -16.80
CA GLY A 510 4.59 -1.46 -15.52
C GLY A 510 3.81 -1.96 -14.30
N THR A 511 2.73 -2.72 -14.48
CA THR A 511 2.00 -3.35 -13.36
C THR A 511 2.64 -4.67 -12.92
N ALA A 512 2.22 -5.19 -11.77
CA ALA A 512 2.88 -6.28 -11.07
C ALA A 512 2.62 -7.66 -11.69
N SER A 513 1.39 -7.94 -12.15
CA SER A 513 1.09 -9.22 -12.82
C SER A 513 -0.17 -9.18 -13.69
N ALA A 514 -0.29 -10.21 -14.53
CA ALA A 514 -1.46 -10.56 -15.29
C ALA A 514 -1.92 -11.99 -14.91
N PHE A 515 -3.22 -12.26 -14.83
CA PHE A 515 -3.74 -13.63 -14.64
C PHE A 515 -5.08 -13.85 -15.37
N GLY A 516 -5.57 -15.09 -15.40
CA GLY A 516 -6.72 -15.49 -16.21
C GLY A 516 -6.29 -16.06 -17.56
N ALA A 517 -6.73 -15.47 -18.67
CA ALA A 517 -6.42 -15.93 -20.03
C ALA A 517 -4.98 -15.59 -20.51
N VAL A 518 -3.98 -15.93 -19.69
CA VAL A 518 -2.57 -15.65 -20.01
C VAL A 518 -2.01 -16.59 -21.10
N THR A 519 -2.75 -17.61 -21.52
CA THR A 519 -2.40 -18.49 -22.65
C THR A 519 -3.48 -18.46 -23.73
N GLU A 520 -3.12 -18.86 -24.95
CA GLU A 520 -4.07 -18.91 -26.08
C GLU A 520 -5.19 -19.92 -25.82
N ASP A 521 -4.87 -21.09 -25.24
CA ASP A 521 -5.82 -22.14 -24.86
C ASP A 521 -6.90 -21.57 -23.92
N LEU A 522 -6.49 -20.91 -22.82
CA LEU A 522 -7.41 -20.28 -21.88
C LEU A 522 -8.25 -19.17 -22.53
N ALA A 523 -7.67 -18.42 -23.48
CA ALA A 523 -8.40 -17.40 -24.22
C ALA A 523 -9.52 -17.99 -25.10
N THR A 524 -9.37 -19.22 -25.62
CA THR A 524 -10.42 -19.89 -26.40
C THR A 524 -11.68 -20.19 -25.56
N LEU A 525 -11.53 -20.34 -24.25
CA LEU A 525 -12.63 -20.53 -23.31
C LEU A 525 -13.41 -19.22 -23.01
N GLY A 526 -12.97 -18.09 -23.56
CA GLY A 526 -13.60 -16.78 -23.37
C GLY A 526 -13.21 -16.07 -22.06
N LEU A 527 -12.19 -16.57 -21.36
CA LEU A 527 -11.61 -15.93 -20.19
C LEU A 527 -10.96 -14.58 -20.58
N PRO A 528 -11.08 -13.53 -19.75
CA PRO A 528 -10.31 -12.29 -19.89
C PRO A 528 -8.94 -12.40 -19.18
N ILE A 529 -8.11 -11.37 -19.35
CA ILE A 529 -6.85 -11.20 -18.63
C ILE A 529 -7.06 -10.06 -17.64
N LEU A 530 -6.78 -10.29 -16.36
CA LEU A 530 -6.88 -9.30 -15.29
C LEU A 530 -5.50 -8.79 -14.89
N SER A 531 -5.42 -7.54 -14.43
CA SER A 531 -4.19 -6.85 -14.05
C SER A 531 -4.13 -6.59 -12.54
N CYS A 532 -2.98 -6.89 -11.94
CA CYS A 532 -2.64 -6.55 -10.56
C CYS A 532 -1.55 -5.49 -10.52
N ALA A 533 -1.68 -4.48 -9.65
CA ALA A 533 -0.63 -3.47 -9.43
C ALA A 533 -0.42 -3.19 -7.94
N ASP A 534 0.84 -2.97 -7.54
CA ASP A 534 1.13 -2.31 -6.27
C ASP A 534 0.60 -0.87 -6.30
N GLY A 535 0.43 -0.18 -5.19
CA GLY A 535 0.54 -0.65 -3.81
C GLY A 535 -0.40 0.11 -2.88
N PRO A 536 -0.31 -0.13 -1.55
CA PRO A 536 -1.21 0.49 -0.59
C PRO A 536 -1.25 2.02 -0.66
N SER A 537 -0.14 2.69 -0.97
CA SER A 537 -0.04 4.16 -1.05
C SER A 537 -0.37 4.76 -2.43
N GLY A 538 -0.93 3.97 -3.36
CA GLY A 538 -1.27 4.42 -4.72
C GLY A 538 -0.70 3.50 -5.80
N ILE A 539 -1.06 3.74 -7.05
CA ILE A 539 -0.75 2.82 -8.16
C ILE A 539 0.72 2.96 -8.59
N ARG A 540 1.50 1.88 -8.43
CA ARG A 540 2.83 1.71 -8.99
C ARG A 540 2.71 1.27 -10.44
N MET A 541 3.34 2.03 -11.33
CA MET A 541 3.51 1.70 -12.74
C MET A 541 4.96 1.95 -13.15
N ASP A 542 5.73 0.88 -13.30
CA ASP A 542 7.17 0.94 -13.65
C ASP A 542 7.44 1.51 -15.05
N SER A 543 6.39 1.70 -15.85
CA SER A 543 6.45 2.43 -17.13
C SER A 543 6.74 3.94 -16.96
N GLY A 544 6.64 4.48 -15.74
CA GLY A 544 6.80 5.90 -15.45
C GLY A 544 5.49 6.69 -15.53
N MET A 545 4.35 6.03 -15.79
CA MET A 545 3.03 6.66 -15.71
C MET A 545 2.79 7.19 -14.30
N GLN A 546 2.15 8.37 -14.22
CA GLN A 546 1.89 9.07 -12.98
C GLN A 546 0.55 8.60 -12.36
N ALA A 547 0.53 8.45 -11.04
CA ALA A 547 -0.68 8.17 -10.27
C ALA A 547 -0.70 9.01 -8.99
N SER A 548 -1.80 9.00 -8.26
CA SER A 548 -1.90 9.75 -7.00
C SER A 548 -1.22 8.99 -5.86
N SER A 549 -0.36 9.67 -5.08
CA SER A 549 0.31 9.09 -3.90
C SER A 549 -0.41 9.47 -2.60
N MET A 550 -0.90 8.47 -1.90
CA MET A 550 -1.69 8.53 -0.66
C MET A 550 -0.81 8.46 0.59
N PRO A 551 -1.34 8.83 1.77
CA PRO A 551 -0.64 8.60 3.05
C PRO A 551 -0.35 7.11 3.27
N ASN A 552 0.69 6.83 4.05
CA ASN A 552 1.03 5.46 4.42
C ASN A 552 -0.01 4.85 5.37
N GLY A 553 0.05 3.52 5.55
CA GLY A 553 -0.94 2.78 6.36
C GLY A 553 -1.02 3.30 7.80
N THR A 554 0.13 3.57 8.43
CA THR A 554 0.17 4.06 9.82
C THR A 554 -0.50 5.42 9.97
N CYS A 555 -0.31 6.33 9.01
CA CYS A 555 -0.99 7.63 8.98
C CYS A 555 -2.50 7.46 8.86
N LEU A 556 -2.95 6.57 7.97
CA LEU A 556 -4.37 6.27 7.79
C LEU A 556 -4.97 5.66 9.07
N ALA A 557 -4.28 4.74 9.73
CA ALA A 557 -4.73 4.16 11.00
C ALA A 557 -4.78 5.19 12.11
N ALA A 558 -3.80 6.10 12.16
CA ALA A 558 -3.77 7.19 13.13
C ALA A 558 -4.97 8.13 12.99
N SER A 559 -5.58 8.22 11.80
CA SER A 559 -6.80 9.00 11.62
C SER A 559 -7.99 8.45 12.41
N MET A 560 -8.02 7.14 12.67
CA MET A 560 -9.17 6.39 13.22
C MET A 560 -10.51 6.79 12.55
N ASN A 561 -10.48 7.05 11.24
CA ASN A 561 -11.63 7.52 10.47
C ASN A 561 -11.92 6.58 9.28
N LYS A 562 -12.81 5.60 9.53
CA LYS A 562 -13.18 4.56 8.57
C LYS A 562 -13.77 5.15 7.28
N ASP A 563 -14.67 6.13 7.43
CA ASP A 563 -15.40 6.72 6.30
C ASP A 563 -14.48 7.55 5.39
N LEU A 564 -13.52 8.26 5.97
CA LEU A 564 -12.51 9.00 5.21
C LEU A 564 -11.62 8.05 4.40
N VAL A 565 -11.18 6.94 5.00
CA VAL A 565 -10.36 5.94 4.30
C VAL A 565 -11.16 5.21 3.22
N GLU A 566 -12.42 4.85 3.48
CA GLU A 566 -13.29 4.27 2.45
C GLU A 566 -13.46 5.23 1.26
N SER A 567 -13.69 6.51 1.53
CA SER A 567 -13.83 7.54 0.49
C SER A 567 -12.54 7.73 -0.31
N LEU A 568 -11.39 7.76 0.37
CA LEU A 568 -10.07 7.88 -0.26
C LEU A 568 -9.83 6.73 -1.24
N TYR A 569 -10.07 5.49 -0.82
CA TYR A 569 -9.84 4.33 -1.67
C TYR A 569 -10.93 4.07 -2.69
N TYR A 570 -12.11 4.65 -2.53
CA TYR A 570 -13.05 4.77 -3.64
C TYR A 570 -12.44 5.61 -4.77
N GLY A 571 -11.84 6.76 -4.45
CA GLY A 571 -11.10 7.57 -5.41
C GLY A 571 -9.92 6.83 -6.07
N VAL A 572 -9.12 6.10 -5.29
CA VAL A 572 -8.06 5.22 -5.84
C VAL A 572 -8.67 4.16 -6.77
N GLY A 573 -9.81 3.58 -6.42
CA GLY A 573 -10.50 2.61 -7.27
C GLY A 573 -10.97 3.19 -8.60
N ILE A 574 -11.42 4.45 -8.63
CA ILE A 574 -11.74 5.17 -9.87
C ILE A 574 -10.46 5.38 -10.71
N GLU A 575 -9.36 5.77 -10.08
CA GLU A 575 -8.07 5.92 -10.76
C GLU A 575 -7.60 4.59 -11.36
N MET A 576 -7.78 3.46 -10.65
CA MET A 576 -7.46 2.12 -11.17
C MET A 576 -8.25 1.76 -12.43
N LEU A 577 -9.53 2.12 -12.50
CA LEU A 577 -10.35 1.88 -13.70
C LEU A 577 -9.82 2.65 -14.92
N ASN A 578 -9.39 3.90 -14.72
CA ASN A 578 -8.77 4.71 -15.78
C ASN A 578 -7.48 4.06 -16.31
N TYR A 579 -6.78 3.33 -15.44
CA TYR A 579 -5.59 2.56 -15.80
C TYR A 579 -5.87 1.11 -16.21
N HIS A 580 -7.12 0.64 -16.23
CA HIS A 580 -7.48 -0.77 -16.48
C HIS A 580 -6.75 -1.75 -15.54
N ILE A 581 -6.77 -1.44 -14.25
CA ILE A 581 -6.22 -2.28 -13.19
C ILE A 581 -7.39 -2.85 -12.39
N ASP A 582 -7.43 -4.17 -12.25
CA ASP A 582 -8.54 -4.86 -11.60
C ASP A 582 -8.30 -5.04 -10.10
N ILE A 583 -7.03 -5.19 -9.71
CA ILE A 583 -6.61 -5.53 -8.34
C ILE A 583 -5.47 -4.62 -7.87
N LEU A 584 -5.69 -3.94 -6.74
CA LEU A 584 -4.63 -3.27 -5.99
C LEU A 584 -4.00 -4.26 -5.01
N LEU A 585 -2.68 -4.35 -4.97
CA LEU A 585 -1.93 -5.17 -4.01
C LEU A 585 -1.82 -4.46 -2.66
N GLY A 586 -2.97 -4.23 -2.05
CA GLY A 586 -3.17 -3.63 -0.74
C GLY A 586 -4.63 -3.77 -0.32
N PRO A 587 -4.93 -3.61 0.98
CA PRO A 587 -4.06 -3.06 2.01
C PRO A 587 -3.03 -4.06 2.58
N GLY A 588 -1.86 -3.54 2.95
CA GLY A 588 -0.94 -4.22 3.87
C GLY A 588 -1.50 -4.13 5.29
N MET A 589 -1.58 -5.24 6.01
CA MET A 589 -2.30 -5.32 7.29
C MET A 589 -1.74 -6.36 8.25
N ASN A 590 -0.44 -6.64 8.17
CA ASN A 590 0.26 -7.36 9.23
C ASN A 590 0.31 -6.49 10.49
N LEU A 591 0.28 -7.09 11.67
CA LEU A 591 0.32 -6.37 12.94
C LEU A 591 1.69 -5.74 13.20
N HIS A 592 1.73 -4.60 13.88
CA HIS A 592 2.98 -4.02 14.40
C HIS A 592 3.45 -4.78 15.64
N ARG A 593 3.97 -6.00 15.43
CA ARG A 593 4.45 -6.86 16.52
C ARG A 593 5.63 -6.23 17.27
N HIS A 594 6.53 -5.57 16.55
CA HIS A 594 7.72 -4.92 17.10
C HIS A 594 7.99 -3.63 16.32
N PRO A 595 8.40 -2.53 16.98
CA PRO A 595 8.62 -1.23 16.33
C PRO A 595 9.70 -1.24 15.26
N LEU A 596 10.64 -2.18 15.30
CA LEU A 596 11.73 -2.26 14.33
C LEU A 596 11.35 -2.92 12.99
N CYS A 597 10.15 -3.50 12.84
CA CYS A 597 9.78 -4.09 11.55
C CYS A 597 9.85 -3.05 10.42
N GLY A 598 10.56 -3.37 9.33
CA GLY A 598 10.81 -2.44 8.23
C GLY A 598 9.54 -1.94 7.53
N ARG A 599 8.50 -2.77 7.47
CA ARG A 599 7.25 -2.48 6.75
C ARG A 599 6.09 -1.98 7.61
N ASN A 600 6.31 -1.67 8.89
CA ASN A 600 5.25 -1.08 9.73
C ASN A 600 4.59 0.13 9.04
N PHE A 601 5.33 0.94 8.27
CA PHE A 601 4.80 2.12 7.58
C PHE A 601 3.60 1.83 6.66
N GLU A 602 3.54 0.66 6.02
CA GLU A 602 2.44 0.30 5.12
C GLU A 602 1.34 -0.53 5.80
N TYR A 603 1.57 -0.92 7.04
CA TYR A 603 0.62 -1.61 7.90
C TYR A 603 -0.15 -0.58 8.75
N PHE A 604 -1.01 -1.04 9.65
CA PHE A 604 -1.93 -0.15 10.37
C PHE A 604 -1.57 0.05 11.84
N SER A 605 -1.43 -1.03 12.62
CA SER A 605 -1.41 -0.93 14.09
C SER A 605 -0.90 -2.22 14.77
N GLU A 606 -0.52 -2.10 16.04
CA GLU A 606 -0.39 -3.20 16.99
C GLU A 606 -1.73 -3.85 17.39
N ASP A 607 -2.86 -3.22 17.08
CA ASP A 607 -4.21 -3.71 17.39
C ASP A 607 -4.90 -4.38 16.19
N PRO A 608 -5.43 -5.61 16.35
CA PRO A 608 -6.09 -6.32 15.26
C PRO A 608 -7.43 -5.73 14.83
N LEU A 609 -8.17 -5.07 15.73
CA LEU A 609 -9.47 -4.49 15.39
C LEU A 609 -9.29 -3.18 14.63
N LEU A 610 -8.38 -2.30 15.05
CA LEU A 610 -7.99 -1.13 14.26
C LEU A 610 -7.50 -1.57 12.88
N THR A 611 -6.54 -2.51 12.82
CA THR A 611 -6.03 -3.08 11.57
C THR A 611 -7.14 -3.62 10.67
N GLY A 612 -8.07 -4.39 11.24
CA GLY A 612 -9.19 -4.97 10.51
C GLY A 612 -10.17 -3.93 9.95
N PHE A 613 -10.55 -2.93 10.75
CA PHE A 613 -11.48 -1.88 10.30
C PHE A 613 -10.87 -0.95 9.26
N MET A 614 -9.59 -0.58 9.41
CA MET A 614 -8.91 0.21 8.39
C MET A 614 -8.77 -0.58 7.08
N GLY A 615 -8.32 -1.84 7.16
CA GLY A 615 -8.23 -2.71 5.99
C GLY A 615 -9.57 -2.96 5.31
N ALA A 616 -10.64 -3.18 6.09
CA ALA A 616 -12.00 -3.31 5.57
C ALA A 616 -12.48 -2.04 4.85
N SER A 617 -12.14 -0.85 5.36
CA SER A 617 -12.50 0.44 4.75
C SER A 617 -11.82 0.62 3.39
N VAL A 618 -10.54 0.26 3.28
CA VAL A 618 -9.81 0.22 1.99
C VAL A 618 -10.51 -0.68 0.98
N VAL A 619 -10.82 -1.92 1.37
CA VAL A 619 -11.48 -2.90 0.50
C VAL A 619 -12.86 -2.43 0.07
N LYS A 620 -13.66 -1.88 0.98
CA LYS A 620 -14.99 -1.33 0.66
C LYS A 620 -14.91 -0.20 -0.36
N GLY A 621 -13.97 0.73 -0.19
CA GLY A 621 -13.75 1.84 -1.12
C GLY A 621 -13.45 1.35 -2.53
N LEU A 622 -12.48 0.44 -2.67
CA LEU A 622 -12.12 -0.17 -3.95
C LEU A 622 -13.29 -0.93 -4.60
N GLN A 623 -14.02 -1.72 -3.81
CA GLN A 623 -15.19 -2.48 -4.28
C GLN A 623 -16.35 -1.58 -4.69
N ARG A 624 -16.54 -0.44 -4.03
CA ARG A 624 -17.53 0.58 -4.44
C ARG A 624 -17.21 1.13 -5.83
N ALA A 625 -15.93 1.25 -6.20
CA ALA A 625 -15.51 1.59 -7.56
C ALA A 625 -15.69 0.40 -8.54
N GLY A 626 -15.82 -0.83 -8.04
CA GLY A 626 -15.95 -2.04 -8.86
C GLY A 626 -14.61 -2.70 -9.21
N VAL A 627 -13.52 -2.27 -8.57
CA VAL A 627 -12.23 -2.99 -8.52
C VAL A 627 -12.09 -3.65 -7.15
N THR A 628 -10.96 -4.30 -6.84
CA THR A 628 -10.75 -4.85 -5.49
C THR A 628 -9.34 -4.59 -4.98
N GLY A 629 -9.19 -4.63 -3.67
CA GLY A 629 -7.89 -4.79 -3.01
C GLY A 629 -7.58 -6.26 -2.74
N THR A 630 -6.30 -6.55 -2.52
CA THR A 630 -5.79 -7.82 -2.01
C THR A 630 -5.24 -7.62 -0.61
N VAL A 631 -5.91 -8.18 0.40
CA VAL A 631 -5.43 -8.11 1.78
C VAL A 631 -4.13 -8.89 1.92
N LYS A 632 -3.08 -8.26 2.47
CA LYS A 632 -1.73 -8.84 2.54
C LYS A 632 -0.99 -8.51 3.84
N HIS A 633 -0.03 -9.29 4.29
CA HIS A 633 0.41 -10.59 3.78
C HIS A 633 -0.07 -11.66 4.75
N PHE A 634 -0.87 -12.61 4.26
CA PHE A 634 -1.56 -13.63 5.03
C PHE A 634 -0.62 -14.83 5.27
N ALA A 635 0.04 -14.96 6.42
CA ALA A 635 -0.07 -14.17 7.65
C ALA A 635 1.30 -14.10 8.37
N LEU A 636 1.36 -13.40 9.52
CA LEU A 636 2.55 -13.33 10.38
C LEU A 636 3.86 -12.83 9.72
N ASN A 637 3.78 -12.03 8.65
CA ASN A 637 4.96 -11.36 8.07
C ASN A 637 5.29 -10.09 8.87
N ASN A 638 5.76 -10.25 10.10
CA ASN A 638 6.01 -9.15 11.03
C ASN A 638 7.51 -8.84 11.22
N GLN A 639 8.38 -9.38 10.35
CA GLN A 639 9.82 -9.16 10.31
C GLN A 639 10.28 -9.24 8.85
N GLU A 640 11.07 -8.27 8.39
CA GLU A 640 11.55 -8.24 7.01
C GLU A 640 12.86 -8.99 6.82
N TYR A 641 13.74 -8.95 7.82
CA TYR A 641 14.99 -9.69 7.80
C TYR A 641 14.72 -11.19 7.61
N ARG A 642 15.21 -11.76 6.51
CA ARG A 642 15.02 -13.16 6.11
C ARG A 642 13.54 -13.60 6.01
N ARG A 643 12.64 -12.70 5.63
CA ARG A 643 11.20 -12.97 5.46
C ARG A 643 10.84 -14.16 4.56
N PHE A 644 11.74 -14.62 3.69
CA PHE A 644 11.53 -15.81 2.85
C PHE A 644 11.70 -17.14 3.58
N ASP A 645 12.40 -17.15 4.72
CA ASP A 645 12.87 -18.37 5.38
C ASP A 645 12.66 -18.39 6.90
N SER A 646 12.58 -17.24 7.55
CA SER A 646 12.41 -17.15 9.00
C SER A 646 11.01 -17.60 9.44
N ASP A 647 10.93 -18.67 10.23
CA ASP A 647 9.65 -19.26 10.68
C ASP A 647 9.01 -18.45 11.82
N SER A 648 7.73 -18.12 11.68
CA SER A 648 6.95 -17.53 12.76
C SER A 648 6.29 -18.65 13.58
N ILE A 649 6.81 -18.88 14.78
CA ILE A 649 6.36 -19.92 15.70
C ILE A 649 5.42 -19.30 16.74
N ALA A 650 4.12 -19.57 16.61
CA ALA A 650 3.08 -18.94 17.43
C ALA A 650 2.01 -19.93 17.86
N SER A 651 1.33 -19.66 18.98
CA SER A 651 0.20 -20.46 19.47
C SER A 651 -1.02 -20.31 18.56
N GLU A 652 -1.93 -21.28 18.61
CA GLU A 652 -3.18 -21.18 17.85
C GLU A 652 -4.04 -20.02 18.37
N ARG A 653 -4.04 -19.80 19.70
CA ARG A 653 -4.72 -18.66 20.31
C ARG A 653 -4.23 -17.32 19.78
N ALA A 654 -2.93 -17.06 19.80
CA ALA A 654 -2.36 -15.80 19.34
C ALA A 654 -2.60 -15.60 17.84
N ILE A 655 -2.43 -16.66 17.04
CA ILE A 655 -2.75 -16.64 15.61
C ILE A 655 -4.20 -16.20 15.37
N ARG A 656 -5.17 -16.78 16.09
CA ARG A 656 -6.60 -16.49 15.91
C ARG A 656 -7.05 -15.14 16.46
N GLU A 657 -6.61 -14.78 17.67
CA GLU A 657 -7.04 -13.54 18.35
C GLU A 657 -6.31 -12.29 17.84
N ILE A 658 -5.07 -12.43 17.37
CA ILE A 658 -4.21 -11.30 16.97
C ILE A 658 -3.96 -11.32 15.46
N TYR A 659 -3.18 -12.27 14.96
CA TYR A 659 -2.57 -12.14 13.62
C TYR A 659 -3.54 -12.40 12.46
N LEU A 660 -4.60 -13.18 12.69
CA LEU A 660 -5.63 -13.49 11.71
C LEU A 660 -6.88 -12.63 11.85
N LYS A 661 -7.09 -12.00 13.00
CA LYS A 661 -8.32 -11.27 13.31
C LYS A 661 -8.58 -10.10 12.36
N GLY A 662 -7.53 -9.36 11.97
CA GLY A 662 -7.66 -8.30 10.97
C GLY A 662 -8.17 -8.82 9.63
N PHE A 663 -7.58 -9.91 9.12
CA PHE A 663 -8.00 -10.56 7.87
C PHE A 663 -9.43 -11.09 7.95
N GLU A 664 -9.79 -11.71 9.08
CA GLU A 664 -11.15 -12.16 9.35
C GLU A 664 -12.17 -11.03 9.22
N ILE A 665 -11.88 -9.86 9.83
CA ILE A 665 -12.73 -8.67 9.75
C ILE A 665 -12.88 -8.22 8.29
N ALA A 666 -11.79 -8.10 7.53
CA ALA A 666 -11.84 -7.70 6.14
C ALA A 666 -12.66 -8.68 5.28
N ILE A 667 -12.52 -9.98 5.50
CA ILE A 667 -13.28 -11.03 4.79
C ILE A 667 -14.76 -10.99 5.18
N LYS A 668 -15.08 -10.99 6.47
CA LYS A 668 -16.46 -11.08 6.95
C LYS A 668 -17.25 -9.79 6.72
N GLN A 669 -16.63 -8.63 6.96
CA GLN A 669 -17.32 -7.33 6.93
C GLN A 669 -17.20 -6.60 5.59
N ALA A 670 -16.03 -6.62 4.95
CA ALA A 670 -15.85 -5.98 3.64
C ALA A 670 -16.08 -6.95 2.47
N LYS A 671 -16.26 -8.26 2.73
CA LYS A 671 -16.39 -9.30 1.69
C LYS A 671 -15.21 -9.27 0.73
N ALA A 672 -14.00 -9.10 1.29
CA ALA A 672 -12.76 -9.09 0.53
C ALA A 672 -12.71 -10.27 -0.43
N LYS A 673 -12.29 -10.02 -1.69
CA LYS A 673 -12.30 -11.01 -2.76
C LYS A 673 -10.93 -11.56 -3.15
N ALA A 674 -9.86 -11.00 -2.60
CA ALA A 674 -8.50 -11.43 -2.86
C ALA A 674 -7.64 -11.38 -1.58
N ILE A 675 -6.82 -12.42 -1.39
CA ILE A 675 -5.82 -12.52 -0.31
C ILE A 675 -4.46 -12.82 -0.94
N MET A 676 -3.39 -12.22 -0.41
CA MET A 676 -2.01 -12.59 -0.75
C MET A 676 -1.34 -13.24 0.45
N THR A 677 -0.81 -14.46 0.29
CA THR A 677 -0.07 -15.12 1.36
C THR A 677 1.30 -14.53 1.56
N SER A 678 1.86 -14.61 2.76
CA SER A 678 3.21 -14.14 3.06
C SER A 678 4.34 -15.01 2.49
N TYR A 679 5.56 -14.48 2.55
CA TYR A 679 6.78 -15.19 2.18
C TYR A 679 7.22 -16.24 3.21
N ASN A 680 6.91 -16.04 4.49
CA ASN A 680 7.49 -16.79 5.58
C ASN A 680 6.77 -18.13 5.85
N PRO A 681 7.47 -19.10 6.45
CA PRO A 681 6.82 -20.19 7.15
C PRO A 681 6.09 -19.72 8.42
N ILE A 682 5.01 -20.44 8.71
CA ILE A 682 4.20 -20.30 9.93
C ILE A 682 4.11 -21.68 10.54
N ASN A 683 4.69 -21.86 11.71
CA ASN A 683 4.75 -23.15 12.40
C ASN A 683 5.30 -24.29 11.50
N GLY A 684 6.31 -23.98 10.69
CA GLY A 684 7.08 -24.92 9.86
C GLY A 684 6.55 -25.16 8.44
N ILE A 685 5.44 -24.52 8.05
CA ILE A 685 4.86 -24.63 6.70
C ILE A 685 4.75 -23.24 6.09
N TRP A 686 5.27 -23.06 4.87
CA TRP A 686 5.17 -21.81 4.13
C TRP A 686 3.72 -21.39 3.93
N ALA A 687 3.41 -20.11 4.13
CA ALA A 687 2.03 -19.62 4.08
C ALA A 687 1.33 -19.95 2.75
N ALA A 688 2.06 -19.91 1.63
CA ALA A 688 1.58 -20.26 0.30
C ALA A 688 1.13 -21.74 0.15
N SER A 689 1.62 -22.64 0.99
CA SER A 689 1.27 -24.07 1.00
C SER A 689 0.66 -24.56 2.32
N ASN A 690 0.23 -23.64 3.18
CA ASN A 690 -0.36 -23.99 4.46
C ASN A 690 -1.87 -24.26 4.32
N TYR A 691 -2.27 -25.55 4.40
CA TYR A 691 -3.67 -25.97 4.23
C TYR A 691 -4.58 -25.48 5.36
N ASP A 692 -4.10 -25.45 6.60
CA ASP A 692 -4.88 -24.94 7.73
C ASP A 692 -5.17 -23.45 7.54
N LEU A 693 -4.18 -22.67 7.14
CA LEU A 693 -4.35 -21.23 6.87
C LEU A 693 -5.31 -20.99 5.71
N ASN A 694 -4.99 -21.58 4.56
CA ASN A 694 -5.66 -21.26 3.31
C ASN A 694 -7.02 -21.94 3.24
N THR A 695 -7.18 -23.21 3.60
CA THR A 695 -8.46 -23.92 3.44
C THR A 695 -9.29 -23.91 4.71
N VAL A 696 -8.77 -24.42 5.83
CA VAL A 696 -9.55 -24.57 7.06
C VAL A 696 -10.00 -23.20 7.57
N VAL A 697 -9.07 -22.29 7.86
CA VAL A 697 -9.42 -20.98 8.42
C VAL A 697 -10.13 -20.10 7.39
N ALA A 698 -9.51 -19.82 6.24
CA ALA A 698 -10.09 -18.85 5.31
C ALA A 698 -11.40 -19.34 4.67
N ARG A 699 -11.48 -20.58 4.18
CA ARG A 699 -12.66 -21.07 3.43
C ARG A 699 -13.68 -21.75 4.33
N GLU A 700 -13.26 -22.71 5.15
CA GLU A 700 -14.21 -23.53 5.93
C GLU A 700 -14.77 -22.77 7.14
N GLU A 701 -13.95 -22.00 7.86
CA GLU A 701 -14.38 -21.28 9.06
C GLU A 701 -14.92 -19.87 8.77
N TRP A 702 -14.29 -19.13 7.84
CA TRP A 702 -14.71 -17.75 7.53
C TRP A 702 -15.61 -17.63 6.30
N GLY A 703 -15.68 -18.67 5.46
CA GLY A 703 -16.51 -18.66 4.25
C GLY A 703 -15.95 -17.81 3.11
N PHE A 704 -14.63 -17.56 3.06
CA PHE A 704 -14.00 -16.86 1.95
C PHE A 704 -14.21 -17.63 0.64
N ASP A 705 -14.67 -16.97 -0.42
CA ASP A 705 -15.01 -17.59 -1.71
C ASP A 705 -14.26 -16.97 -2.90
N GLY A 706 -13.33 -16.06 -2.62
CA GLY A 706 -12.46 -15.37 -3.58
C GLY A 706 -11.18 -16.12 -3.94
N ILE A 707 -10.17 -15.38 -4.41
CA ILE A 707 -8.86 -15.91 -4.80
C ILE A 707 -7.81 -15.70 -3.69
N ILE A 708 -6.94 -16.69 -3.51
CA ILE A 708 -5.69 -16.54 -2.78
C ILE A 708 -4.55 -16.63 -3.78
N MET A 709 -3.62 -15.67 -3.72
CA MET A 709 -2.40 -15.66 -4.50
C MET A 709 -1.18 -15.74 -3.59
N THR A 710 -0.05 -16.20 -4.12
CA THR A 710 1.24 -16.08 -3.44
C THR A 710 1.72 -14.62 -3.44
N ASP A 711 2.62 -14.28 -2.52
CA ASP A 711 3.54 -13.17 -2.77
C ASP A 711 4.49 -13.51 -3.93
N TRP A 712 5.20 -12.52 -4.47
CA TRP A 712 5.99 -12.62 -5.69
C TRP A 712 7.19 -13.55 -5.52
N TRP A 713 7.15 -14.69 -6.20
CA TRP A 713 8.15 -15.75 -6.14
C TRP A 713 8.30 -16.36 -4.74
N ALA A 714 7.19 -16.48 -4.01
CA ALA A 714 7.15 -17.16 -2.72
C ALA A 714 7.57 -18.64 -2.84
N LYS A 715 8.10 -19.20 -1.76
CA LYS A 715 8.40 -20.63 -1.63
C LYS A 715 7.17 -21.39 -1.13
N MET A 716 7.13 -22.67 -1.44
CA MET A 716 6.13 -23.62 -0.94
C MET A 716 6.82 -24.91 -0.48
N ASN A 717 6.28 -25.55 0.55
CA ASN A 717 6.75 -26.85 1.03
C ASN A 717 5.58 -27.81 1.33
N ASP A 718 5.89 -29.09 1.31
CA ASP A 718 5.16 -30.10 2.09
C ASP A 718 5.71 -30.07 3.53
N ASP A 719 4.91 -30.43 4.54
CA ASP A 719 5.36 -30.37 5.95
C ASP A 719 6.66 -31.16 6.18
N GLY A 720 7.62 -30.51 6.85
CA GLY A 720 8.93 -31.09 7.15
C GLY A 720 9.88 -31.17 5.95
N LYS A 721 9.52 -30.57 4.81
CA LYS A 721 10.40 -30.40 3.64
C LYS A 721 10.85 -28.94 3.50
N GLU A 722 11.94 -28.75 2.78
CA GLU A 722 12.46 -27.42 2.44
C GLU A 722 11.52 -26.68 1.48
N GLY A 723 11.51 -25.35 1.58
CA GLY A 723 10.73 -24.48 0.69
C GLY A 723 11.30 -24.42 -0.72
N SER A 724 10.45 -24.59 -1.73
CA SER A 724 10.79 -24.42 -3.14
C SER A 724 9.74 -23.58 -3.87
N ARG A 725 10.21 -22.69 -4.75
CA ARG A 725 9.37 -21.89 -5.67
C ARG A 725 8.62 -22.75 -6.69
N SER A 726 9.16 -23.90 -7.07
CA SER A 726 8.56 -24.77 -8.10
C SER A 726 7.53 -25.77 -7.55
N ASN A 727 7.29 -25.81 -6.24
CA ASN A 727 6.36 -26.76 -5.61
C ASN A 727 4.90 -26.29 -5.66
N THR A 728 4.40 -25.99 -6.86
CA THR A 728 3.00 -25.58 -7.08
C THR A 728 2.00 -26.68 -6.76
N LYS A 729 2.40 -27.95 -6.75
CA LYS A 729 1.60 -29.04 -6.18
C LYS A 729 1.15 -28.70 -4.76
N ALA A 730 2.08 -28.35 -3.86
CA ALA A 730 1.75 -28.05 -2.46
C ALA A 730 0.83 -26.81 -2.35
N MET A 731 1.06 -25.80 -3.19
CA MET A 731 0.19 -24.61 -3.32
C MET A 731 -1.27 -24.99 -3.67
N ILE A 732 -1.46 -25.78 -4.73
CA ILE A 732 -2.79 -26.20 -5.20
C ILE A 732 -3.49 -27.05 -4.14
N LYS A 733 -2.78 -27.97 -3.49
CA LYS A 733 -3.37 -28.81 -2.43
C LYS A 733 -3.79 -27.99 -1.22
N ALA A 734 -3.02 -26.95 -0.86
CA ALA A 734 -3.38 -25.97 0.16
C ALA A 734 -4.56 -25.07 -0.23
N GLN A 735 -4.95 -25.07 -1.52
CA GLN A 735 -5.92 -24.16 -2.13
C GLN A 735 -5.41 -22.71 -2.13
N ASN A 736 -4.11 -22.48 -2.27
CA ASN A 736 -3.64 -21.19 -2.79
C ASN A 736 -3.76 -21.26 -4.32
N ASP A 737 -4.51 -20.33 -4.91
CA ASP A 737 -5.06 -20.50 -6.24
C ASP A 737 -4.07 -20.05 -7.33
N LEU A 738 -3.27 -19.01 -7.07
CA LEU A 738 -2.42 -18.36 -8.07
C LEU A 738 -0.97 -18.23 -7.60
N TYR A 739 -0.05 -18.84 -8.35
CA TYR A 739 1.38 -18.57 -8.20
C TYR A 739 1.75 -17.27 -8.91
N MET A 740 2.18 -16.28 -8.14
CA MET A 740 2.69 -15.01 -8.62
C MET A 740 4.22 -15.03 -8.50
N VAL A 741 5.02 -14.95 -9.56
CA VAL A 741 4.68 -14.96 -10.98
C VAL A 741 5.64 -15.84 -11.77
N VAL A 742 5.22 -16.23 -12.97
CA VAL A 742 6.08 -16.83 -14.00
C VAL A 742 6.32 -15.84 -15.13
N VAL A 743 7.43 -15.99 -15.86
CA VAL A 743 7.73 -15.16 -17.04
C VAL A 743 6.86 -15.56 -18.23
N ASN A 744 6.62 -16.87 -18.40
CA ASN A 744 5.79 -17.41 -19.46
C ASN A 744 4.97 -18.59 -18.93
N ALA A 745 3.65 -18.41 -18.84
CA ALA A 745 2.73 -19.41 -18.32
C ALA A 745 2.58 -20.64 -19.23
N LYS A 746 2.54 -20.44 -20.56
CA LYS A 746 2.38 -21.50 -21.56
C LYS A 746 3.58 -22.45 -21.58
N GLY A 747 4.79 -21.88 -21.53
CA GLY A 747 6.04 -22.63 -21.57
C GLY A 747 6.47 -23.21 -20.21
N ASN A 748 5.68 -23.00 -19.14
CA ASN A 748 6.07 -23.32 -17.76
C ASN A 748 7.50 -22.84 -17.44
N SER A 749 7.76 -21.54 -17.58
CA SER A 749 9.12 -21.00 -17.42
C SER A 749 9.71 -21.23 -16.01
N LEU A 750 8.84 -21.44 -15.01
CA LEU A 750 9.24 -21.78 -13.63
C LEU A 750 9.70 -23.23 -13.49
N LYS A 751 9.34 -24.10 -14.44
CA LYS A 751 9.49 -25.56 -14.33
C LYS A 751 8.83 -26.09 -13.06
N ASP A 752 7.58 -25.67 -12.84
CA ASP A 752 6.79 -26.12 -11.71
C ASP A 752 6.42 -27.61 -11.82
N ASN A 753 6.08 -28.22 -10.67
CA ASN A 753 5.84 -29.65 -10.55
C ASN A 753 4.36 -30.06 -10.69
N THR A 754 3.48 -29.20 -11.19
CA THR A 754 2.02 -29.47 -11.25
C THR A 754 1.69 -30.71 -12.07
N MET A 755 2.14 -30.75 -13.33
CA MET A 755 1.85 -31.84 -14.25
C MET A 755 2.59 -33.13 -13.86
N GLU A 756 3.82 -33.00 -13.38
CA GLU A 756 4.58 -34.15 -12.86
C GLU A 756 3.85 -34.80 -11.68
N ALA A 757 3.36 -34.00 -10.73
CA ALA A 757 2.61 -34.50 -9.58
C ALA A 757 1.27 -35.11 -9.99
N PHE A 758 0.60 -34.53 -11.00
CA PHE A 758 -0.63 -35.08 -11.56
C PHE A 758 -0.40 -36.46 -12.19
N ASP A 759 0.63 -36.60 -13.03
CA ASP A 759 0.98 -37.86 -13.69
C ASP A 759 1.37 -38.96 -12.67
N LYS A 760 2.03 -38.56 -11.56
CA LYS A 760 2.36 -39.44 -10.43
C LYS A 760 1.20 -39.71 -9.47
N LYS A 761 0.03 -39.10 -9.68
CA LYS A 761 -1.16 -39.19 -8.80
C LYS A 761 -0.93 -38.64 -7.39
N GLU A 762 0.01 -37.71 -7.24
CA GLU A 762 0.26 -36.96 -6.00
C GLU A 762 -0.62 -35.70 -5.90
N LEU A 763 -1.16 -35.27 -7.04
CA LEU A 763 -2.15 -34.21 -7.21
C LEU A 763 -3.35 -34.75 -7.98
N SER A 764 -4.56 -34.53 -7.48
CA SER A 764 -5.79 -34.98 -8.13
C SER A 764 -6.36 -33.93 -9.10
N LEU A 765 -7.09 -34.40 -10.11
CA LEU A 765 -7.82 -33.51 -11.03
C LEU A 765 -8.84 -32.63 -10.28
N ALA A 766 -9.45 -33.16 -9.21
CA ALA A 766 -10.44 -32.44 -8.41
C ALA A 766 -9.82 -31.26 -7.64
N GLU A 767 -8.58 -31.41 -7.14
CA GLU A 767 -7.84 -30.31 -6.50
C GLU A 767 -7.50 -29.20 -7.50
N MET A 768 -7.05 -29.57 -8.71
CA MET A 768 -6.80 -28.61 -9.80
C MET A 768 -8.07 -27.88 -10.24
N GLN A 769 -9.19 -28.61 -10.37
CA GLN A 769 -10.50 -28.04 -10.70
C GLN A 769 -11.00 -27.07 -9.61
N ARG A 770 -10.76 -27.37 -8.32
CA ARG A 770 -11.18 -26.52 -7.19
C ARG A 770 -10.53 -25.13 -7.28
N VAL A 771 -9.21 -25.05 -7.46
CA VAL A 771 -8.52 -23.76 -7.56
C VAL A 771 -8.88 -23.01 -8.84
N ALA A 772 -9.01 -23.71 -9.98
CA ALA A 772 -9.47 -23.11 -11.22
C ALA A 772 -10.89 -22.52 -11.08
N LYS A 773 -11.78 -23.21 -10.37
CA LYS A 773 -13.13 -22.73 -10.08
C LYS A 773 -13.12 -21.43 -9.27
N ASN A 774 -12.21 -21.27 -8.31
CA ASN A 774 -12.07 -20.02 -7.54
C ASN A 774 -11.64 -18.86 -8.45
N ILE A 775 -10.62 -19.07 -9.29
CA ILE A 775 -10.13 -18.08 -10.25
C ILE A 775 -11.23 -17.67 -11.22
N VAL A 776 -11.93 -18.64 -11.82
CA VAL A 776 -12.99 -18.37 -12.81
C VAL A 776 -14.21 -17.71 -12.16
N ARG A 777 -14.56 -18.08 -10.92
CA ARG A 777 -15.61 -17.38 -10.16
C ARG A 777 -15.25 -15.92 -9.94
N PHE A 778 -14.02 -15.65 -9.50
CA PHE A 778 -13.54 -14.28 -9.31
C PHE A 778 -13.59 -13.48 -10.62
N ILE A 779 -13.15 -14.08 -11.73
CA ILE A 779 -13.22 -13.47 -13.06
C ILE A 779 -14.66 -13.15 -13.47
N LEU A 780 -15.60 -14.08 -13.28
CA LEU A 780 -17.03 -13.86 -13.57
C LEU A 780 -17.61 -12.68 -12.78
N ASP A 781 -17.14 -12.49 -11.55
CA ASP A 781 -17.56 -11.42 -10.67
C ASP A 781 -16.90 -10.07 -10.97
N SER A 782 -15.78 -10.07 -11.69
CA SER A 782 -15.05 -8.85 -12.03
C SER A 782 -15.89 -7.90 -12.87
N ARG A 783 -15.77 -6.60 -12.59
CA ARG A 783 -16.45 -5.54 -13.34
C ARG A 783 -16.11 -5.58 -14.82
N MET A 784 -14.82 -5.74 -15.14
CA MET A 784 -14.34 -5.80 -16.52
C MET A 784 -15.03 -6.91 -17.33
N TYR A 785 -15.24 -8.08 -16.73
CA TYR A 785 -15.97 -9.16 -17.41
C TYR A 785 -17.46 -8.83 -17.59
N LYS A 786 -18.11 -8.29 -16.56
CA LYS A 786 -19.53 -7.87 -16.61
C LYS A 786 -19.77 -6.79 -17.66
N GLU A 787 -18.89 -5.79 -17.76
CA GLU A 787 -18.96 -4.73 -18.77
C GLU A 787 -18.70 -5.25 -20.19
N LYS A 788 -17.80 -6.22 -20.35
CA LYS A 788 -17.57 -6.88 -21.65
C LYS A 788 -18.82 -7.61 -22.16
N MET A 789 -19.65 -8.14 -21.26
CA MET A 789 -20.85 -8.90 -21.61
C MET A 789 -22.10 -8.02 -21.81
N ASN A 790 -22.18 -6.86 -21.16
CA ASN A 790 -23.29 -5.93 -21.29
C ASN A 790 -22.93 -4.81 -22.29
N GLU A 791 -23.20 -5.01 -23.59
CA GLU A 791 -22.93 -4.00 -24.65
C GLU A 791 -23.52 -2.60 -24.34
N THR A 792 -24.58 -2.52 -23.52
CA THR A 792 -25.31 -1.30 -23.14
C THR A 792 -24.67 -0.48 -22.02
N VAL A 793 -23.72 -1.03 -21.24
CA VAL A 793 -23.07 -0.28 -20.13
C VAL A 793 -22.00 0.68 -20.67
N ARG A 794 -21.51 0.46 -21.89
CA ARG A 794 -20.49 1.33 -22.52
C ARG A 794 -20.98 2.73 -22.87
N GLU A 795 -22.29 2.93 -23.03
CA GLU A 795 -22.88 4.24 -23.33
C GLU A 795 -23.28 5.04 -22.08
N ASN A 796 -23.33 4.39 -20.91
CA ASN A 796 -23.62 5.02 -19.63
C ASN A 796 -22.48 4.74 -18.66
N ALA A 797 -21.35 5.43 -18.82
CA ALA A 797 -20.39 5.55 -17.73
C ALA A 797 -21.17 6.07 -16.50
N PRO A 798 -21.11 5.41 -15.35
CA PRO A 798 -21.79 5.90 -14.17
C PRO A 798 -21.27 7.31 -13.88
N ILE A 799 -22.21 8.26 -13.75
CA ILE A 799 -21.96 9.49 -13.00
C ILE A 799 -21.56 8.97 -11.61
N TYR A 800 -20.28 9.12 -11.28
CA TYR A 800 -19.78 8.71 -9.98
C TYR A 800 -20.58 9.52 -8.93
N ASP A 801 -20.84 8.97 -7.76
CA ASP A 801 -21.29 9.78 -6.62
C ASP A 801 -20.13 9.69 -5.65
N LEU A 802 -19.18 10.62 -5.76
CA LEU A 802 -18.21 10.83 -4.70
C LEU A 802 -18.98 11.41 -3.51
N PRO A 803 -18.70 10.97 -2.27
CA PRO A 803 -19.39 11.53 -1.12
C PRO A 803 -19.23 13.06 -1.13
N ILE A 804 -20.34 13.78 -0.97
CA ILE A 804 -20.36 15.23 -0.82
C ILE A 804 -19.47 15.53 0.39
N ILE A 805 -18.30 16.12 0.14
CA ILE A 805 -17.42 16.55 1.21
C ILE A 805 -18.07 17.80 1.78
N GLU A 806 -18.67 17.69 2.96
CA GLU A 806 -19.45 18.79 3.56
C GLU A 806 -18.65 20.10 3.65
N LYS A 807 -17.31 20.03 3.76
CA LYS A 807 -16.42 21.19 3.76
C LYS A 807 -15.07 20.90 3.09
N VAL A 808 -14.72 21.66 2.04
CA VAL A 808 -13.39 21.66 1.42
C VAL A 808 -12.78 23.06 1.46
N TYR A 809 -11.49 23.14 1.75
CA TYR A 809 -10.73 24.38 1.64
C TYR A 809 -9.94 24.38 0.34
N LEU A 810 -10.36 25.20 -0.61
CA LEU A 810 -9.71 25.37 -1.91
C LEU A 810 -9.09 26.78 -1.93
N ASN A 811 -7.76 26.87 -2.01
CA ASN A 811 -7.02 28.14 -2.01
C ASN A 811 -7.42 29.12 -0.87
N GLY A 812 -7.72 28.59 0.32
CA GLY A 812 -8.12 29.40 1.49
C GLY A 812 -9.59 29.81 1.55
N LEU A 813 -10.42 29.37 0.60
CA LEU A 813 -11.88 29.57 0.62
C LEU A 813 -12.59 28.31 1.14
N LEU A 814 -13.54 28.49 2.06
CA LEU A 814 -14.39 27.42 2.59
C LEU A 814 -15.54 27.16 1.61
N PHE A 815 -15.61 25.94 1.09
CA PHE A 815 -16.74 25.46 0.30
C PHE A 815 -17.65 24.63 1.20
N GLU A 816 -18.88 25.08 1.41
CA GLU A 816 -19.92 24.23 1.99
C GLU A 816 -20.45 23.31 0.89
N SER A 817 -20.45 21.99 1.14
CA SER A 817 -20.83 20.93 0.19
C SER A 817 -20.05 20.93 -1.13
N PHE A 818 -18.87 20.34 -1.12
CA PHE A 818 -18.09 20.07 -2.33
C PHE A 818 -18.49 18.70 -2.91
N ASP A 819 -19.15 18.72 -4.06
CA ASP A 819 -19.37 17.55 -4.90
C ASP A 819 -18.34 17.59 -6.05
N PRO A 820 -17.25 16.81 -6.01
CA PRO A 820 -16.18 16.84 -7.01
C PRO A 820 -16.63 16.53 -8.45
N LEU A 821 -17.91 16.23 -8.68
CA LEU A 821 -18.48 15.92 -9.99
C LEU A 821 -19.43 17.00 -10.50
N VAL A 822 -19.67 18.04 -9.71
CA VAL A 822 -20.42 19.23 -10.11
C VAL A 822 -19.50 20.23 -10.79
N SER A 823 -19.83 20.60 -12.03
CA SER A 823 -19.11 21.60 -12.84
C SER A 823 -19.49 23.05 -12.52
N HIS A 824 -20.45 23.27 -11.61
CA HIS A 824 -21.07 24.56 -11.33
C HIS A 824 -21.16 24.83 -9.83
N TYR A 825 -20.47 25.86 -9.36
CA TYR A 825 -20.59 26.31 -7.98
C TYR A 825 -21.03 27.78 -7.94
N SER A 826 -21.97 28.06 -7.05
CA SER A 826 -22.41 29.42 -6.71
C SER A 826 -22.01 29.71 -5.27
N LEU A 827 -21.19 30.75 -5.08
CA LEU A 827 -20.86 31.25 -3.76
C LEU A 827 -21.59 32.58 -3.54
N GLU A 828 -22.39 32.66 -2.48
CA GLU A 828 -23.07 33.88 -2.07
C GLU A 828 -22.15 34.62 -1.08
N ILE A 829 -21.58 35.75 -1.50
CA ILE A 829 -20.65 36.54 -0.68
C ILE A 829 -21.37 37.84 -0.27
N ALA A 830 -22.10 37.79 0.84
CA ALA A 830 -22.89 38.89 1.38
C ALA A 830 -24.01 39.42 0.45
N ASP A 831 -24.95 40.17 1.04
CA ASP A 831 -26.33 40.43 0.55
C ASP A 831 -26.52 40.91 -0.91
N HIS A 832 -25.46 41.23 -1.66
CA HIS A 832 -25.54 41.74 -3.03
C HIS A 832 -24.51 41.14 -4.04
N PHE A 833 -23.79 40.06 -3.71
CA PHE A 833 -22.79 39.45 -4.60
C PHE A 833 -23.01 37.95 -4.82
N ASN A 834 -23.37 37.58 -6.05
CA ASN A 834 -23.36 36.19 -6.52
C ASN A 834 -22.14 35.97 -7.43
N LEU A 835 -21.22 35.12 -6.99
CA LEU A 835 -20.10 34.65 -7.81
C LEU A 835 -20.46 33.27 -8.34
N THR A 836 -20.61 33.16 -9.67
CA THR A 836 -20.78 31.89 -10.37
C THR A 836 -19.48 31.56 -11.08
N PHE A 837 -18.90 30.40 -10.81
CA PHE A 837 -17.74 29.91 -11.54
C PHE A 837 -18.01 28.53 -12.12
N GLU A 838 -17.46 28.34 -13.32
CA GLU A 838 -17.58 27.14 -14.13
C GLU A 838 -16.22 26.42 -14.04
N VAL A 839 -16.22 25.18 -13.56
CA VAL A 839 -15.01 24.35 -13.51
C VAL A 839 -14.98 23.55 -14.80
N GLU A 840 -14.51 24.16 -15.89
CA GLU A 840 -14.07 23.39 -17.05
C GLU A 840 -12.66 22.85 -16.80
N SER A 841 -12.40 21.67 -17.37
CA SER A 841 -11.28 20.74 -17.14
C SER A 841 -9.85 21.26 -17.29
N HIS A 842 -9.63 22.56 -17.41
CA HIS A 842 -8.33 23.19 -17.57
C HIS A 842 -8.32 24.51 -16.81
N ALA A 843 -7.28 24.78 -16.02
CA ALA A 843 -7.14 26.01 -15.25
C ALA A 843 -7.38 27.27 -16.12
N SER A 844 -8.58 27.86 -15.98
CA SER A 844 -9.00 29.13 -16.57
C SER A 844 -10.19 29.63 -15.76
N TYR A 845 -10.06 30.81 -15.14
CA TYR A 845 -11.17 31.46 -14.44
C TYR A 845 -11.82 32.46 -15.39
N ALA A 846 -13.13 32.31 -15.63
CA ALA A 846 -13.92 33.32 -16.32
C ALA A 846 -14.72 34.12 -15.29
N VAL A 847 -14.44 35.41 -15.14
CA VAL A 847 -15.27 36.34 -14.36
C VAL A 847 -16.21 37.07 -15.33
N LYS A 848 -17.52 36.88 -15.18
CA LYS A 848 -18.53 37.61 -15.94
C LYS A 848 -18.92 38.90 -15.22
N HIS A 849 -18.65 40.06 -15.84
CA HIS A 849 -19.24 41.32 -15.45
C HIS A 849 -19.65 42.13 -16.69
N ASN A 850 -20.93 42.53 -16.77
CA ASN A 850 -21.47 43.51 -17.73
C ASN A 850 -20.87 43.48 -19.15
N ALA A 851 -21.23 42.44 -19.90
CA ALA A 851 -20.99 42.29 -21.35
C ALA A 851 -19.51 42.26 -21.83
N HIS A 852 -18.54 42.13 -20.92
CA HIS A 852 -17.14 41.96 -21.30
C HIS A 852 -16.51 40.74 -20.61
N THR A 853 -15.87 39.89 -21.40
CA THR A 853 -15.06 38.76 -20.93
C THR A 853 -13.62 39.23 -20.82
N VAL A 854 -13.07 39.27 -19.61
CA VAL A 854 -11.63 39.44 -19.38
C VAL A 854 -11.06 38.08 -19.03
N ILE A 855 -10.16 37.56 -19.88
CA ILE A 855 -9.43 36.32 -19.65
C ILE A 855 -8.11 36.70 -18.97
N VAL A 856 -7.90 36.29 -17.72
CA VAL A 856 -6.61 36.40 -17.04
C VAL A 856 -6.03 35.00 -16.92
N SER A 857 -4.95 34.73 -17.65
CA SER A 857 -4.19 33.48 -17.54
C SER A 857 -2.97 33.70 -16.65
N LEU A 858 -2.94 33.06 -15.49
CA LEU A 858 -1.70 32.88 -14.72
C LEU A 858 -1.13 31.50 -15.07
N LEU A 859 -0.05 31.48 -15.84
CA LEU A 859 0.74 30.26 -16.08
C LEU A 859 2.12 30.45 -15.45
N LYS A 860 2.50 29.50 -14.58
CA LYS A 860 3.82 29.44 -13.95
C LYS A 860 4.80 28.78 -14.95
N GLU A 861 5.79 29.57 -15.32
CA GLU A 861 7.10 29.27 -15.95
C GLU A 861 7.17 28.58 -17.33
N GLY A 862 7.84 29.26 -18.26
CA GLY A 862 8.65 28.57 -19.28
C GLY A 862 8.28 28.71 -20.75
N MET A 863 7.65 29.79 -21.25
CA MET A 863 7.62 30.08 -22.70
C MET A 863 7.73 31.57 -23.05
N LYS A 864 8.61 31.87 -24.01
CA LYS A 864 9.08 33.19 -24.46
C LYS A 864 8.17 33.93 -25.46
N ASN A 865 6.89 33.60 -25.61
CA ASN A 865 5.99 34.31 -26.53
C ASN A 865 4.58 34.46 -25.94
N ILE A 866 4.04 35.69 -25.97
CA ILE A 866 2.65 36.02 -25.65
C ILE A 866 1.89 36.21 -26.97
N TYR A 867 0.74 35.55 -27.13
CA TYR A 867 -0.19 35.83 -28.22
C TYR A 867 -1.45 36.51 -27.67
N VAL A 868 -1.72 37.73 -28.15
CA VAL A 868 -2.96 38.47 -27.88
C VAL A 868 -3.83 38.40 -29.12
N PHE A 869 -5.00 37.75 -29.04
CA PHE A 869 -5.98 37.78 -30.13
C PHE A 869 -6.99 38.90 -29.87
N THR A 870 -7.02 39.89 -30.77
CA THR A 870 -8.15 40.81 -30.88
C THR A 870 -8.85 40.54 -32.21
N ASN A 871 -10.18 40.40 -32.16
CA ASN A 871 -10.96 40.20 -33.37
C ASN A 871 -11.15 41.55 -34.08
N ARG A 872 -10.29 41.84 -35.07
CA ARG A 872 -10.59 42.82 -36.12
C ARG A 872 -10.13 42.31 -37.49
N LYS A 873 -11.04 42.48 -38.46
CA LYS A 873 -10.84 42.26 -39.89
C LYS A 873 -9.62 43.03 -40.44
N ARG A 874 -9.00 42.39 -41.45
CA ARG A 874 -8.18 42.91 -42.56
C ARG A 874 -6.65 43.00 -42.41
N HIS A 875 -6.03 42.31 -43.38
CA HIS A 875 -4.71 42.45 -44.02
C HIS A 875 -3.51 41.69 -43.47
N GLN A 876 -2.82 41.08 -44.45
CA GLN A 876 -1.68 40.17 -44.43
C GLN A 876 -0.43 40.81 -43.82
N ASN A 877 0.37 40.00 -43.12
CA ASN A 877 1.81 39.84 -43.38
C ASN A 877 2.33 38.61 -42.61
N GLN A 878 2.91 37.66 -43.34
CA GLN A 878 3.54 36.44 -42.84
C GLN A 878 5.01 36.74 -42.56
N VAL A 879 5.53 36.39 -41.38
CA VAL A 879 6.96 36.39 -41.06
C VAL A 879 7.36 34.96 -40.69
N THR A 880 8.34 34.41 -41.41
CA THR A 880 8.89 33.05 -41.24
C THR A 880 10.09 33.06 -40.30
N PHE A 881 10.20 32.07 -39.41
CA PHE A 881 11.45 31.76 -38.68
C PHE A 881 11.96 30.37 -39.08
N ASN A 882 13.23 30.29 -39.44
CA ASN A 882 13.94 29.06 -39.78
C ASN A 882 14.58 28.44 -38.53
N PHE A 883 14.45 27.12 -38.36
CA PHE A 883 15.22 26.36 -37.38
C PHE A 883 16.36 25.61 -38.07
N ASN A 884 17.57 25.74 -37.54
CA ASN A 884 18.73 24.94 -37.94
C ASN A 884 18.61 23.53 -37.34
N ILE A 885 18.64 22.51 -38.20
CA ILE A 885 18.79 21.11 -37.80
C ILE A 885 20.29 20.84 -37.62
N VAL A 886 20.69 20.41 -36.42
CA VAL A 886 22.01 19.81 -36.17
C VAL A 886 21.89 18.32 -36.50
N PRO A 887 22.72 17.74 -37.38
CA PRO A 887 22.71 16.30 -37.64
C PRO A 887 23.22 15.55 -36.41
N THR A 888 22.47 14.56 -35.93
CA THR A 888 23.05 13.49 -35.10
C THR A 888 23.70 12.48 -36.04
N ASP A 889 25.02 12.37 -35.96
CA ASP A 889 25.79 11.32 -36.64
C ASP A 889 25.28 9.94 -36.19
N HIS A 890 25.02 9.05 -37.15
CA HIS A 890 24.52 7.66 -37.04
C HIS A 890 22.98 7.47 -37.15
N ALA A 891 22.44 7.64 -38.35
CA ALA A 891 21.18 7.01 -38.76
C ALA A 891 21.48 5.64 -39.41
N THR A 892 20.93 4.55 -38.87
CA THR A 892 21.07 3.20 -39.45
C THR A 892 19.81 2.84 -40.23
N LYS A 893 19.95 2.58 -41.54
CA LYS A 893 18.85 2.22 -42.43
C LYS A 893 18.57 0.72 -42.38
N VAL A 894 17.33 0.30 -42.09
CA VAL A 894 16.91 -1.11 -42.13
C VAL A 894 16.27 -1.41 -43.49
N SER A 895 17.03 -2.01 -44.42
CA SER A 895 16.56 -2.37 -45.77
C SER A 895 16.42 -3.88 -45.93
N THR A 896 15.33 -4.35 -46.54
CA THR A 896 15.02 -5.79 -46.74
C THR A 896 15.07 -6.30 -48.19
N GLU A 897 15.86 -5.73 -49.10
CA GLU A 897 15.91 -6.25 -50.48
C GLU A 897 16.85 -7.48 -50.68
N PRO A 898 16.40 -8.52 -51.42
CA PRO A 898 17.19 -9.70 -51.74
C PRO A 898 18.08 -9.46 -52.98
N TRP A 899 19.40 -9.56 -52.85
CA TRP A 899 20.30 -9.45 -54.01
C TRP A 899 20.12 -10.63 -54.98
N GLY A 900 19.92 -10.29 -56.25
CA GLY A 900 19.54 -11.19 -57.32
C GLY A 900 20.62 -12.16 -57.82
N ARG A 901 20.10 -13.31 -58.28
CA ARG A 901 20.62 -14.39 -59.13
C ARG A 901 22.07 -14.29 -59.68
N THR A 902 22.86 -15.31 -59.35
CA THR A 902 23.80 -15.95 -60.29
C THR A 902 23.79 -17.47 -60.04
N GLU A 903 24.07 -18.25 -61.08
CA GLU A 903 23.64 -19.64 -61.34
C GLU A 903 24.04 -20.73 -60.33
N LEU A 904 23.25 -21.81 -60.35
CA LEU A 904 23.31 -23.01 -59.52
C LEU A 904 24.65 -23.78 -59.61
N ASN A 905 25.12 -24.27 -58.46
CA ASN A 905 25.78 -25.57 -58.35
C ASN A 905 25.24 -26.28 -57.09
N PRO A 906 24.77 -27.54 -57.16
CA PRO A 906 24.12 -28.20 -56.04
C PRO A 906 25.18 -28.89 -55.17
N LEU A 907 25.14 -28.65 -53.85
CA LEU A 907 25.36 -29.62 -52.76
C LEU A 907 25.56 -28.88 -51.41
N GLU A 908 24.83 -29.38 -50.40
CA GLU A 908 24.86 -29.12 -48.94
C GLU A 908 23.77 -28.23 -48.30
N PRO A 909 23.04 -28.75 -47.29
CA PRO A 909 22.05 -28.00 -46.51
C PRO A 909 22.73 -27.23 -45.38
N SER A 910 22.99 -25.94 -45.58
CA SER A 910 23.27 -25.01 -44.48
C SER A 910 22.14 -23.98 -44.40
N TYR A 911 21.55 -23.88 -43.20
CA TYR A 911 20.62 -22.82 -42.82
C TYR A 911 21.18 -21.44 -43.22
N ARG A 912 20.55 -20.77 -44.20
CA ARG A 912 20.88 -19.39 -44.57
C ARG A 912 19.79 -18.42 -44.14
N ASN A 913 20.12 -17.67 -43.09
CA ASN A 913 19.81 -16.27 -42.79
C ASN A 913 18.38 -15.75 -43.10
N GLN A 914 17.60 -15.59 -42.04
CA GLN A 914 16.50 -14.61 -41.97
C GLN A 914 17.07 -13.28 -41.47
N ASN A 915 16.64 -12.18 -42.09
CA ASN A 915 17.16 -10.81 -41.96
C ASN A 915 17.49 -10.38 -40.51
N LEU A 916 18.77 -10.48 -40.14
CA LEU A 916 19.34 -9.97 -38.89
C LEU A 916 20.03 -8.63 -39.19
N GLN A 917 19.69 -7.56 -38.46
CA GLN A 917 20.45 -6.32 -38.51
C GLN A 917 20.99 -5.95 -37.13
N VAL A 918 22.31 -5.76 -37.06
CA VAL A 918 23.02 -5.25 -35.89
C VAL A 918 22.89 -3.73 -35.91
N LEU A 919 22.25 -3.16 -34.88
CA LEU A 919 21.97 -1.73 -34.83
C LEU A 919 23.07 -0.94 -34.13
N ASN A 920 23.76 -1.54 -33.15
CA ASN A 920 24.94 -0.95 -32.51
C ASN A 920 25.71 -1.98 -31.67
N ASP A 921 27.04 -1.84 -31.61
CA ASP A 921 27.91 -2.54 -30.66
C ASP A 921 28.31 -1.55 -29.56
N HIS A 922 27.98 -1.86 -28.30
CA HIS A 922 28.23 -1.03 -27.11
C HIS A 922 27.42 0.28 -27.03
N LEU A 923 26.15 0.17 -26.63
CA LEU A 923 25.32 1.34 -26.29
C LEU A 923 25.75 1.94 -24.95
N LEU A 924 26.12 3.22 -24.97
CA LEU A 924 26.46 3.99 -23.78
C LEU A 924 25.22 4.76 -23.30
N PHE A 925 24.82 4.53 -22.05
CA PHE A 925 23.78 5.32 -21.40
C PHE A 925 24.33 6.69 -21.00
N ASN A 926 23.52 7.75 -21.18
CA ASN A 926 23.84 9.07 -20.64
C ASN A 926 23.69 9.08 -19.11
N LYS A 927 23.99 10.22 -18.46
CA LYS A 927 23.87 10.39 -16.99
C LYS A 927 22.44 10.18 -16.46
N GLU A 928 21.44 10.21 -17.34
CA GLU A 928 20.02 10.01 -17.02
C GLU A 928 19.57 8.56 -17.28
N GLY A 929 20.48 7.67 -17.65
CA GLY A 929 20.17 6.26 -17.91
C GLY A 929 19.48 6.01 -19.25
N ILE A 930 19.69 6.89 -20.25
CA ILE A 930 19.06 6.82 -21.57
C ILE A 930 20.11 6.57 -22.66
N ALA A 931 19.87 5.59 -23.52
CA ALA A 931 20.63 5.35 -24.75
C ALA A 931 19.67 5.38 -25.95
N SER A 932 19.84 6.30 -26.90
CA SER A 932 18.90 6.51 -28.01
C SER A 932 19.56 6.36 -29.38
N PHE A 933 18.80 5.86 -30.37
CA PHE A 933 19.20 5.77 -31.76
C PHE A 933 17.98 5.86 -32.69
N ALA A 934 18.18 6.28 -33.94
CA ALA A 934 17.12 6.32 -34.93
C ALA A 934 17.04 4.98 -35.68
N ILE A 935 15.82 4.52 -35.93
CA ILE A 935 15.53 3.37 -36.81
C ILE A 935 14.59 3.82 -37.93
N GLU A 936 14.86 3.41 -39.16
CA GLU A 936 13.89 3.49 -40.26
C GLU A 936 13.24 2.11 -40.39
N VAL A 937 11.91 2.04 -40.32
CA VAL A 937 11.15 0.79 -40.44
C VAL A 937 10.42 0.82 -41.77
N ASP A 938 10.72 -0.13 -42.65
CA ASP A 938 10.11 -0.17 -43.99
C ASP A 938 8.70 -0.75 -43.99
N LEU A 939 8.42 -1.71 -43.09
CA LEU A 939 7.20 -2.50 -43.10
C LEU A 939 6.56 -2.57 -41.72
N TYR A 940 5.24 -2.45 -41.68
CA TYR A 940 4.50 -2.74 -40.47
C TYR A 940 4.68 -4.21 -40.10
N GLY A 941 4.99 -4.51 -38.83
CA GLY A 941 5.21 -5.88 -38.42
C GLY A 941 5.49 -6.08 -36.93
N LYS A 942 5.51 -7.35 -36.53
CA LYS A 942 6.11 -7.77 -35.26
C LYS A 942 7.62 -7.89 -35.47
N TYR A 943 8.38 -7.43 -34.49
CA TYR A 943 9.82 -7.53 -34.46
C TYR A 943 10.24 -8.09 -33.10
N ILE A 944 11.25 -8.97 -33.08
CA ILE A 944 11.97 -9.34 -31.87
C ILE A 944 13.14 -8.37 -31.74
N ILE A 945 13.23 -7.69 -30.60
CA ILE A 945 14.44 -7.01 -30.15
C ILE A 945 15.20 -8.00 -29.28
N GLU A 946 16.40 -8.40 -29.67
CA GLU A 946 17.32 -9.18 -28.84
C GLU A 946 18.40 -8.25 -28.29
N LEU A 947 18.72 -8.38 -27.01
CA LEU A 947 19.70 -7.58 -26.30
C LEU A 947 20.69 -8.50 -25.59
N SER A 948 21.98 -8.30 -25.83
CA SER A 948 23.03 -8.85 -24.96
C SER A 948 23.32 -7.83 -23.86
N ILE A 949 22.96 -8.13 -22.61
CA ILE A 949 23.10 -7.23 -21.47
C ILE A 949 23.97 -7.81 -20.35
N ALA A 950 24.55 -6.95 -19.52
CA ALA A 950 25.23 -7.33 -18.30
C ALA A 950 24.97 -6.28 -17.22
N SER A 951 24.95 -6.67 -15.95
CA SER A 951 24.81 -5.74 -14.84
C SER A 951 25.67 -6.18 -13.66
N ASP A 952 26.13 -5.24 -12.86
CA ASP A 952 26.95 -5.54 -11.69
C ASP A 952 26.13 -6.00 -10.47
N GLY A 953 24.78 -6.02 -10.55
CA GLY A 953 23.89 -6.50 -9.50
C GLY A 953 23.93 -8.01 -9.28
N SER A 954 23.51 -8.46 -8.08
CA SER A 954 23.43 -9.88 -7.72
C SER A 954 22.29 -10.61 -8.45
N PRO A 955 22.28 -11.96 -8.51
CA PRO A 955 21.21 -12.74 -9.14
C PRO A 955 19.81 -12.56 -8.51
N LEU A 956 19.74 -11.88 -7.36
CA LEU A 956 18.50 -11.50 -6.66
C LEU A 956 18.06 -10.06 -6.95
N ALA A 957 18.93 -9.21 -7.54
CA ALA A 957 18.58 -7.85 -7.91
C ALA A 957 17.55 -7.86 -9.05
N GLN A 958 16.61 -6.92 -9.02
CA GLN A 958 15.66 -6.68 -10.12
C GLN A 958 16.05 -5.40 -10.83
N ILE A 959 16.34 -5.50 -12.12
CA ILE A 959 16.81 -4.37 -12.93
C ILE A 959 15.84 -4.19 -14.11
N PRO A 960 14.80 -3.35 -13.95
CA PRO A 960 13.90 -3.02 -15.03
C PRO A 960 14.56 -2.00 -15.97
N PHE A 961 14.35 -2.17 -17.27
CA PHE A 961 14.65 -1.17 -18.27
C PHE A 961 13.61 -1.22 -19.40
N SER A 962 13.35 -0.07 -20.00
CA SER A 962 12.27 0.10 -20.97
C SER A 962 12.83 0.36 -22.37
N ILE A 963 12.20 -0.24 -23.37
CA ILE A 963 12.37 0.08 -24.79
C ILE A 963 11.30 1.11 -25.13
N VAL A 964 11.70 2.31 -25.53
CA VAL A 964 10.83 3.45 -25.82
C VAL A 964 10.94 3.80 -27.30
N LYS A 965 9.81 4.04 -27.97
CA LYS A 965 9.74 4.52 -29.36
C LYS A 965 8.98 5.83 -29.42
N ASP A 966 9.61 6.90 -29.90
CA ASP A 966 9.01 8.25 -29.98
C ASP A 966 8.27 8.63 -28.69
N ASP A 967 8.94 8.45 -27.55
CA ASP A 967 8.41 8.70 -26.20
C ASP A 967 7.31 7.75 -25.70
N LEU A 968 6.99 6.71 -26.47
CA LEU A 968 6.07 5.64 -26.06
C LEU A 968 6.84 4.38 -25.63
N VAL A 969 6.63 3.90 -24.40
CA VAL A 969 7.20 2.62 -23.95
C VAL A 969 6.59 1.47 -24.77
N LEU A 970 7.42 0.77 -25.54
CA LEU A 970 7.03 -0.42 -26.31
C LEU A 970 7.05 -1.69 -25.47
N SER A 971 8.00 -1.80 -24.54
CA SER A 971 8.18 -2.96 -23.67
C SER A 971 9.07 -2.57 -22.49
N THR A 972 8.83 -3.16 -21.33
CA THR A 972 9.73 -3.09 -20.17
C THR A 972 10.24 -4.49 -19.88
N LEU A 973 11.55 -4.65 -19.93
CA LEU A 973 12.22 -5.90 -19.61
C LEU A 973 12.82 -5.78 -18.22
N THR A 974 12.68 -6.83 -17.42
CA THR A 974 13.40 -6.96 -16.16
C THR A 974 14.42 -8.06 -16.30
N THR A 975 15.69 -7.73 -16.02
CA THR A 975 16.70 -8.76 -15.82
C THR A 975 16.97 -8.91 -14.33
N ASN A 976 17.35 -10.12 -13.93
CA ASN A 976 18.05 -10.27 -12.67
C ASN A 976 19.47 -9.72 -12.81
N GLY A 977 20.10 -9.34 -11.70
CA GLY A 977 21.51 -8.98 -11.74
C GLY A 977 22.37 -10.13 -12.26
N THR A 978 23.30 -9.84 -13.15
CA THR A 978 24.08 -10.87 -13.86
C THR A 978 25.47 -11.11 -13.27
N GLU A 979 25.84 -10.43 -12.18
CA GLU A 979 27.21 -10.42 -11.62
C GLU A 979 28.28 -10.09 -12.69
N GLY A 980 27.95 -9.16 -13.60
CA GLY A 980 28.82 -8.76 -14.71
C GLY A 980 28.86 -9.75 -15.88
N LYS A 981 28.15 -10.88 -15.83
CA LYS A 981 28.05 -11.83 -16.96
C LYS A 981 27.12 -11.29 -18.05
N TRP A 982 27.45 -11.55 -19.31
CA TRP A 982 26.58 -11.22 -20.42
C TRP A 982 25.46 -12.27 -20.56
N VAL A 983 24.22 -11.80 -20.62
CA VAL A 983 23.02 -12.62 -20.87
C VAL A 983 22.26 -12.05 -22.05
N ASP A 984 21.67 -12.93 -22.84
CA ASP A 984 20.80 -12.53 -23.95
C ASP A 984 19.34 -12.54 -23.49
N ILE A 985 18.65 -11.43 -23.71
CA ILE A 985 17.23 -11.28 -23.44
C ILE A 985 16.55 -10.77 -24.69
N SER A 986 15.28 -11.10 -24.86
CA SER A 986 14.54 -10.65 -26.02
C SER A 986 13.15 -10.15 -25.65
N SER A 987 12.66 -9.21 -26.43
CA SER A 987 11.30 -8.67 -26.32
C SER A 987 10.68 -8.56 -27.70
N GLN A 988 9.43 -8.98 -27.81
CA GLN A 988 8.67 -8.76 -29.03
C GLN A 988 8.01 -7.38 -28.99
N VAL A 989 8.23 -6.58 -30.02
CA VAL A 989 7.61 -5.26 -30.21
C VAL A 989 6.86 -5.19 -31.53
N ARG A 990 5.98 -4.19 -31.69
CA ARG A 990 5.37 -3.87 -32.99
C ARG A 990 5.87 -2.53 -33.48
N LEU A 991 6.31 -2.50 -34.73
CA LEU A 991 6.81 -1.29 -35.37
C LEU A 991 5.93 -0.93 -36.57
N THR A 992 5.76 0.37 -36.76
CA THR A 992 5.06 0.98 -37.90
C THR A 992 6.07 1.46 -38.92
N PRO A 993 5.71 1.56 -40.22
CA PRO A 993 6.59 2.16 -41.20
C PRO A 993 6.91 3.61 -40.84
N GLY A 994 8.16 4.02 -41.03
CA GLY A 994 8.63 5.37 -40.77
C GLY A 994 9.95 5.42 -40.00
N ILE A 995 10.47 6.64 -39.84
CA ILE A 995 11.65 6.91 -39.01
C ILE A 995 11.18 7.13 -37.58
N HIS A 996 11.74 6.37 -36.66
CA HIS A 996 11.40 6.36 -35.25
C HIS A 996 12.66 6.55 -34.39
N ARG A 997 12.55 7.30 -33.29
CA ARG A 997 13.57 7.28 -32.23
C ARG A 997 13.31 6.09 -31.33
N LEU A 998 14.26 5.16 -31.25
CA LEU A 998 14.25 4.09 -30.26
C LEU A 998 15.23 4.42 -29.13
N SER A 999 14.76 4.31 -27.88
CA SER A 999 15.55 4.57 -26.69
C SER A 999 15.48 3.38 -25.74
N LEU A 1000 16.61 3.02 -25.13
CA LEU A 1000 16.67 2.19 -23.94
C LEU A 1000 16.74 3.11 -22.73
N VAL A 1001 15.81 2.95 -21.78
CA VAL A 1001 15.72 3.75 -20.56
C VAL A 1001 15.88 2.83 -19.36
N ALA A 1002 16.99 2.94 -18.65
CA ALA A 1002 17.31 2.16 -17.46
C ALA A 1002 17.56 3.11 -16.28
N LYS A 1003 16.75 3.02 -15.21
CA LYS A 1003 16.91 3.86 -14.01
C LYS A 1003 17.94 3.32 -13.01
N ALA A 1004 18.37 2.06 -13.15
CA ALA A 1004 19.37 1.45 -12.28
C ALA A 1004 20.79 1.72 -12.79
N SER A 1005 21.68 2.14 -11.88
CA SER A 1005 23.10 2.33 -12.21
C SER A 1005 23.78 0.97 -12.52
N GLY A 1006 24.57 0.89 -13.59
CA GLY A 1006 25.43 -0.27 -13.89
C GLY A 1006 24.94 -1.28 -14.95
N LEU A 1007 23.79 -1.05 -15.61
CA LEU A 1007 23.38 -1.87 -16.76
C LEU A 1007 24.24 -1.54 -18.00
N LYS A 1008 24.80 -2.57 -18.62
CA LYS A 1008 25.64 -2.52 -19.82
C LYS A 1008 24.92 -3.26 -20.95
N VAL A 1009 24.88 -2.68 -22.15
CA VAL A 1009 24.28 -3.31 -23.34
C VAL A 1009 25.37 -3.47 -24.39
N LYS A 1010 25.69 -4.71 -24.74
CA LYS A 1010 26.72 -5.05 -25.72
C LYS A 1010 26.18 -5.04 -27.14
N ARG A 1011 24.99 -5.62 -27.35
CA ARG A 1011 24.38 -5.79 -28.67
C ARG A 1011 22.88 -5.59 -28.62
N LEU A 1012 22.34 -5.04 -29.71
CA LEU A 1012 20.91 -4.95 -29.98
C LEU A 1012 20.63 -5.44 -31.41
N HIS A 1013 19.83 -6.50 -31.53
CA HIS A 1013 19.34 -7.00 -32.81
C HIS A 1013 17.85 -6.71 -32.95
N LEU A 1014 17.43 -6.36 -34.16
CA LEU A 1014 16.03 -6.25 -34.52
C LEU A 1014 15.72 -7.28 -35.62
N ILE A 1015 14.87 -8.25 -35.30
CA ILE A 1015 14.53 -9.38 -36.18
C ILE A 1015 13.06 -9.29 -36.51
N ARG A 1016 12.68 -9.29 -37.79
CA ARG A 1016 11.26 -9.32 -38.14
C ARG A 1016 10.68 -10.70 -37.86
N HIS A 1017 9.65 -10.76 -37.03
CA HIS A 1017 8.91 -11.99 -36.76
C HIS A 1017 7.77 -12.12 -37.76
N HIS A 1018 7.77 -13.22 -38.53
CA HIS A 1018 6.70 -13.53 -39.49
C HIS A 1018 5.35 -13.75 -38.81
#